data_AF-W2QRM9-F1
#
_entry.id   AF-W2QRM9-F1
#
_cell.length_a   1.000
_cell.length_b   1.000
_cell.length_c   1.000
_cell.angle_alpha   90.00
_cell.angle_beta   90.00
_cell.angle_gamma   90.00
#
_symmetry.space_group_name_H-M   'P 1'
#
loop_
_entity.id
_entity.type
_entity.pdbx_description
1 polymer ?
#
loop_
_entity_poly.entity_id
_entity_poly.type
_entity_poly.pdbx_seq_one_letter_code
_entity_poly.pdbx_strand_id
1 'polypeptide(L)'
;MVRHFNIRKMGRQEVIPQRSARAEDGATDDRKDAAYWSRAFVNPSRSRQVSRLWPEKALVLTDGVQLFALMWQLSQPWPWPARWLEATRWANAFSLDFFSFRATGAAMGSTSQSFSLWGEMPQYWLYALAWALVPWTGVLMLQVSKRVWNKQGRSDYLLLGVTWENVLLQILQFLYVPVGLTVLRLVNCNADGKVSVDPMGMTCGSVGHVMAVLVITCIMGGGFLVGLPWTLRRRIRESMVHSSVEKHERFIQGKELEFILGTSDTYLELYMPQFASFHRYSAEMPVQMCMIKLLLMLVFSVLRSPWPSMVNQGMQGSIFFFVVVGTAVYRTWRFHYRCVSTSHLVILVDWMLVANGVFVLLCANGVRSALTVSTSVTSSLTFLNACFLVMISLKGLRDIVLFKLYPESAKLKGLCWPTHGQMKDIVDYGPQVESWVKAIHNAQNTILASLLVIPSMRCCEDLETVLNQVELCYKEAGSCDHLLMGQLYEVSMHVHELYVEAVASSPFHRIGFPANDMTELTGVLQRRKDRQLLLTSRTRRVLNKLNIARSWSHRARSYAFENTGWSRARTAVGVQKFLDAESDSHQAGSAPATTDWKAVNSVFSLKCPETKDSELLISVLAWSESLDLVKWCAMQDFYSVGKSPQEQYFSLKNARQFGIQGGIVSCGVADSSFAVLQALSIGVTESDALLASTDDEMLRPNTPALL
;
A
#
# COMPACT_ATOMS: atom_id res chain seq x y z
N MET A 1 -6.02 -11.80 6.79
CA MET A 1 -6.05 -10.47 6.12
C MET A 1 -4.64 -9.91 6.12
N VAL A 2 -3.74 -10.55 5.37
CA VAL A 2 -2.31 -10.23 5.34
C VAL A 2 -2.10 -9.30 4.16
N ARG A 3 -1.94 -8.00 4.42
CA ARG A 3 -1.38 -7.10 3.40
C ARG A 3 0.08 -7.48 3.25
N HIS A 4 0.48 -7.88 2.04
CA HIS A 4 1.88 -7.91 1.65
C HIS A 4 2.49 -6.53 1.94
N PHE A 5 3.21 -6.43 3.06
CA PHE A 5 4.16 -5.36 3.27
C PHE A 5 5.16 -5.45 2.12
N ASN A 6 5.31 -4.37 1.36
CA ASN A 6 6.29 -4.29 0.29
C ASN A 6 7.67 -4.12 0.94
N ILE A 7 8.29 -5.24 1.34
CA ILE A 7 9.59 -5.32 2.05
C ILE A 7 10.79 -4.98 1.13
N ARG A 8 10.57 -4.28 0.01
CA ARG A 8 11.68 -3.76 -0.82
C ARG A 8 12.04 -2.36 -0.35
N LYS A 9 12.97 -2.33 0.63
CA LYS A 9 14.04 -1.34 0.85
C LYS A 9 13.92 -0.49 2.12
N MET A 10 14.55 -1.02 3.18
CA MET A 10 14.95 -0.33 4.42
C MET A 10 16.45 0.04 4.35
N GLY A 11 16.82 0.88 3.37
CA GLY A 11 18.21 1.05 2.94
C GLY A 11 18.83 2.42 3.25
N ARG A 12 18.58 3.02 4.42
CA ARG A 12 19.25 4.27 4.80
C ARG A 12 19.71 4.25 6.25
N GLN A 13 20.84 3.59 6.49
CA GLN A 13 21.56 3.65 7.76
C GLN A 13 22.27 5.01 7.89
N GLU A 14 21.90 5.77 8.91
CA GLU A 14 22.80 6.80 9.45
C GLU A 14 23.70 6.09 10.48
N VAL A 15 25.01 6.18 10.27
CA VAL A 15 26.02 5.57 11.15
C VAL A 15 25.98 6.31 12.49
N ILE A 16 25.49 5.66 13.53
CA ILE A 16 25.56 6.14 14.91
C ILE A 16 27.05 6.11 15.30
N PRO A 17 27.66 7.24 15.71
CA PRO A 17 29.06 7.25 16.14
C PRO A 17 29.22 6.40 17.40
N GLN A 18 30.00 5.33 17.31
CA GLN A 18 30.36 4.48 18.47
C GLN A 18 31.19 5.29 19.47
N ARG A 19 30.78 5.32 20.73
CA ARG A 19 31.64 5.73 21.84
C ARG A 19 32.64 4.59 22.10
N SER A 20 33.93 4.86 21.91
CA SER A 20 34.97 3.98 22.46
C SER A 20 34.82 3.93 23.98
N ALA A 21 34.72 2.73 24.54
CA ALA A 21 34.60 2.49 25.98
C ALA A 21 35.57 3.40 26.74
N ARG A 22 35.07 4.18 27.71
CA ARG A 22 35.92 5.00 28.57
C ARG A 22 35.74 4.60 30.02
N ALA A 23 36.90 4.48 30.66
CA ALA A 23 37.14 4.16 32.05
C ALA A 23 36.20 4.89 33.01
N GLU A 24 35.88 4.17 34.08
CA GLU A 24 35.24 4.64 35.30
C GLU A 24 36.00 5.86 35.83
N ASP A 25 35.48 7.06 35.61
CA ASP A 25 35.79 8.22 36.42
C ASP A 25 34.48 8.90 36.78
N GLY A 26 34.22 8.97 38.08
CA GLY A 26 32.96 9.37 38.69
C GLY A 26 32.59 10.83 38.44
N ALA A 27 31.28 11.08 38.59
CA ALA A 27 30.57 12.35 38.41
C ALA A 27 30.44 12.79 36.94
N THR A 28 29.67 12.03 36.16
CA THR A 28 29.12 12.53 34.90
C THR A 28 28.04 13.57 35.18
N ASP A 29 28.22 14.74 34.60
CA ASP A 29 27.25 15.84 34.55
C ASP A 29 26.04 15.34 33.75
N ASP A 30 24.97 14.87 34.42
CA ASP A 30 23.75 14.27 33.82
C ASP A 30 23.22 15.06 32.62
N ARG A 31 23.42 16.38 32.62
CA ARG A 31 23.03 17.30 31.54
C ARG A 31 23.83 17.08 30.25
N LYS A 32 25.10 16.70 30.35
CA LYS A 32 25.98 16.37 29.21
C LYS A 32 25.64 15.01 28.64
N ASP A 33 25.31 14.03 29.46
CA ASP A 33 24.90 12.70 29.01
C ASP A 33 23.52 12.75 28.33
N ALA A 34 22.57 13.50 28.89
CA ALA A 34 21.28 13.76 28.25
C ALA A 34 21.42 14.45 26.87
N ALA A 35 22.27 15.47 26.79
CA ALA A 35 22.54 16.18 25.55
C ALA A 35 23.28 15.30 24.52
N TYR A 36 24.08 14.34 24.98
CA TYR A 36 24.78 13.38 24.12
C TYR A 36 23.79 12.39 23.49
N TRP A 37 22.99 11.69 24.30
CA TRP A 37 22.04 10.68 23.79
C TRP A 37 20.99 11.29 22.88
N SER A 38 20.50 12.50 23.20
CA SER A 38 19.60 13.22 22.30
C SER A 38 20.25 13.55 20.96
N ARG A 39 21.57 13.80 20.87
CA ARG A 39 22.24 14.05 19.59
C ARG A 39 22.61 12.76 18.86
N ALA A 40 22.91 11.70 19.60
CA ALA A 40 23.33 10.43 19.04
C ALA A 40 22.19 9.70 18.31
N PHE A 41 20.96 9.80 18.83
CA PHE A 41 19.82 9.03 18.28
C PHE A 41 18.81 9.84 17.48
N VAL A 42 18.58 11.11 17.84
CA VAL A 42 17.49 11.89 17.23
C VAL A 42 17.96 12.45 15.90
N ASN A 43 17.41 11.95 14.80
CA ASN A 43 17.62 12.61 13.52
C ASN A 43 16.84 13.93 13.49
N PRO A 44 17.53 15.09 13.45
CA PRO A 44 16.86 16.39 13.57
C PRO A 44 15.93 16.69 12.39
N SER A 45 16.20 16.12 11.20
CA SER A 45 15.34 16.30 10.03
C SER A 45 14.02 15.54 10.19
N ARG A 46 14.08 14.29 10.67
CA ARG A 46 12.90 13.45 10.92
C ARG A 46 12.09 13.94 12.11
N SER A 47 12.76 14.38 13.18
CA SER A 47 12.15 15.01 14.34
C SER A 47 11.32 16.25 13.97
N ARG A 48 11.84 17.10 13.07
CA ARG A 48 11.08 18.26 12.54
C ARG A 48 9.86 17.85 11.71
N GLN A 49 9.92 16.74 10.98
CA GLN A 49 8.78 16.25 10.19
C GLN A 49 7.68 15.64 11.06
N VAL A 50 8.04 15.04 12.20
CA VAL A 50 7.08 14.55 13.20
C VAL A 50 6.46 15.70 13.99
N SER A 51 7.24 16.75 14.27
CA SER A 51 6.73 17.91 15.01
C SER A 51 5.74 18.71 14.16
N ARG A 52 4.44 18.48 14.36
CA ARG A 52 3.37 19.17 13.60
C ARG A 52 2.73 20.33 14.34
N LEU A 53 3.24 20.73 15.50
CA LEU A 53 2.69 21.81 16.32
C LEU A 53 2.43 23.11 15.54
N TRP A 54 3.44 23.62 14.83
CA TRP A 54 3.31 24.86 14.04
C TRP A 54 2.54 24.64 12.72
N PRO A 55 2.85 23.59 11.93
CA PRO A 55 2.05 23.27 10.75
C PRO A 55 0.55 23.12 11.03
N GLU A 56 0.16 22.52 12.16
CA GLU A 56 -1.24 22.39 12.57
C GLU A 56 -1.90 23.73 12.84
N LYS A 57 -1.25 24.62 13.60
CA LYS A 57 -1.79 25.96 13.88
C LYS A 57 -1.93 26.77 12.58
N ALA A 58 -0.95 26.68 11.70
CA ALA A 58 -0.99 27.33 10.39
C ALA A 58 -2.15 26.80 9.53
N LEU A 59 -2.37 25.48 9.53
CA LEU A 59 -3.49 24.85 8.82
C LEU A 59 -4.84 25.31 9.38
N VAL A 60 -5.00 25.34 10.71
CA VAL A 60 -6.24 25.83 11.36
C VAL A 60 -6.54 27.29 11.00
N LEU A 61 -5.54 28.16 11.04
CA LEU A 61 -5.71 29.57 10.65
C LEU A 61 -6.06 29.69 9.17
N THR A 62 -5.40 28.92 8.31
CA THR A 62 -5.65 28.91 6.88
C THR A 62 -7.07 28.45 6.56
N ASP A 63 -7.53 27.36 7.19
CA ASP A 63 -8.90 26.87 7.06
C ASP A 63 -9.91 27.92 7.53
N GLY A 64 -9.65 28.57 8.67
CA GLY A 64 -10.47 29.65 9.19
C GLY A 64 -10.60 30.82 8.22
N VAL A 65 -9.48 31.29 7.65
CA VAL A 65 -9.47 32.38 6.68
C VAL A 65 -10.13 31.97 5.36
N GLN A 66 -9.99 30.72 4.90
CA GLN A 66 -10.69 30.21 3.72
C GLN A 66 -12.22 30.21 3.94
N LEU A 67 -12.70 29.77 5.10
CA LEU A 67 -14.12 29.82 5.44
C LEU A 67 -14.62 31.28 5.59
N PHE A 68 -13.81 32.16 6.16
CA PHE A 68 -14.11 33.59 6.21
C PHE A 68 -14.17 34.21 4.80
N ALA A 69 -13.27 33.83 3.89
CA ALA A 69 -13.29 34.27 2.50
C ALA A 69 -14.55 33.79 1.76
N LEU A 70 -14.99 32.55 2.00
CA LEU A 70 -16.28 32.07 1.48
C LEU A 70 -17.45 32.92 1.97
N MET A 71 -17.45 33.27 3.26
CA MET A 71 -18.45 34.14 3.86
C MET A 71 -18.39 35.57 3.28
N TRP A 72 -17.18 36.09 3.02
CA TRP A 72 -16.96 37.37 2.36
C TRP A 72 -17.52 37.38 0.93
N GLN A 73 -17.32 36.29 0.17
CA GLN A 73 -17.88 36.16 -1.18
C GLN A 73 -19.40 36.09 -1.14
N LEU A 74 -19.95 35.34 -0.18
CA LEU A 74 -21.39 35.30 0.09
C LEU A 74 -21.98 36.65 0.46
N SER A 75 -21.22 37.54 1.10
CA SER A 75 -21.71 38.85 1.52
C SER A 75 -21.82 39.91 0.41
N GLN A 76 -21.44 39.58 -0.83
CA GLN A 76 -21.63 40.45 -1.98
C GLN A 76 -23.10 40.71 -2.35
N PRO A 77 -23.98 39.69 -2.46
CA PRO A 77 -25.42 39.87 -2.68
C PRO A 77 -26.20 40.48 -1.51
N TRP A 78 -25.83 40.16 -0.26
CA TRP A 78 -26.46 40.67 0.96
C TRP A 78 -25.50 41.62 1.65
N PRO A 79 -25.50 42.89 1.25
CA PRO A 79 -24.31 43.71 1.30
C PRO A 79 -23.85 43.89 2.74
N TRP A 80 -22.68 43.32 3.03
CA TRP A 80 -21.83 43.89 4.07
C TRP A 80 -21.37 45.28 3.62
N PRO A 81 -21.05 46.17 4.57
CA PRO A 81 -20.58 47.51 4.25
C PRO A 81 -19.36 47.50 3.32
N ALA A 82 -19.37 48.32 2.27
CA ALA A 82 -18.28 48.39 1.29
C ALA A 82 -16.90 48.62 1.95
N ARG A 83 -16.83 49.51 2.95
CA ARG A 83 -15.60 49.75 3.73
C ARG A 83 -15.06 48.48 4.40
N TRP A 84 -15.95 47.63 4.93
CA TRP A 84 -15.56 46.37 5.53
C TRP A 84 -15.08 45.38 4.46
N LEU A 85 -15.79 45.28 3.34
CA LEU A 85 -15.44 44.39 2.23
C LEU A 85 -14.09 44.73 1.61
N GLU A 86 -13.81 46.02 1.40
CA GLU A 86 -12.50 46.50 0.93
C GLU A 86 -11.38 46.17 1.92
N ALA A 87 -11.58 46.45 3.21
CA ALA A 87 -10.59 46.19 4.26
C ALA A 87 -10.29 44.69 4.45
N THR A 88 -11.24 43.82 4.11
CA THR A 88 -11.12 42.35 4.31
C THR A 88 -10.90 41.58 3.02
N ARG A 89 -10.76 42.26 1.87
CA ARG A 89 -10.52 41.64 0.55
C ARG A 89 -9.31 40.71 0.53
N TRP A 90 -8.30 40.99 1.35
CA TRP A 90 -7.08 40.19 1.48
C TRP A 90 -7.35 38.72 1.87
N ALA A 91 -8.47 38.41 2.53
CA ALA A 91 -8.83 37.05 2.89
C ALA A 91 -8.96 36.12 1.67
N ASN A 92 -9.36 36.66 0.51
CA ASN A 92 -9.46 35.91 -0.74
C ASN A 92 -8.11 35.39 -1.26
N ALA A 93 -6.98 35.96 -0.80
CA ALA A 93 -5.65 35.46 -1.16
C ALA A 93 -5.41 34.03 -0.63
N PHE A 94 -5.96 33.68 0.53
CA PHE A 94 -5.86 32.34 1.11
C PHE A 94 -6.73 31.30 0.38
N SER A 95 -7.75 31.78 -0.35
CA SER A 95 -8.55 30.96 -1.26
C SER A 95 -8.02 30.99 -2.69
N LEU A 96 -6.85 31.61 -2.93
CA LEU A 96 -6.24 31.80 -4.25
C LEU A 96 -7.20 32.34 -5.33
N ASP A 97 -8.21 33.11 -4.89
CA ASP A 97 -9.27 33.60 -5.75
C ASP A 97 -8.86 34.93 -6.39
N PHE A 98 -7.91 34.85 -7.33
CA PHE A 98 -7.40 36.00 -8.08
C PHE A 98 -8.51 36.76 -8.82
N PHE A 99 -9.60 36.06 -9.17
CA PHE A 99 -10.77 36.65 -9.80
C PHE A 99 -11.40 37.75 -8.92
N SER A 100 -11.54 37.52 -7.61
CA SER A 100 -12.08 38.51 -6.67
C SER A 100 -11.21 39.76 -6.50
N PHE A 101 -9.96 39.75 -6.96
CA PHE A 101 -9.08 40.93 -6.96
C PHE A 101 -9.23 41.83 -8.19
N ARG A 102 -9.97 41.38 -9.22
CA ARG A 102 -10.25 42.17 -10.42
C ARG A 102 -11.26 43.29 -10.13
N ALA A 103 -11.26 44.34 -10.95
CA ALA A 103 -12.21 45.45 -10.86
C ALA A 103 -13.68 44.98 -11.02
N THR A 104 -13.91 44.06 -11.96
CA THR A 104 -15.21 43.41 -12.17
C THR A 104 -15.36 42.12 -11.35
N GLY A 105 -14.47 41.83 -10.40
CA GLY A 105 -14.43 40.55 -9.71
C GLY A 105 -15.33 40.45 -8.48
N ALA A 106 -15.70 41.58 -7.89
CA ALA A 106 -16.59 41.67 -6.74
C ALA A 106 -17.28 43.04 -6.74
N ALA A 107 -18.58 43.08 -6.41
CA ALA A 107 -19.35 44.30 -6.40
C ALA A 107 -19.15 45.18 -5.16
N MET A 108 -18.39 44.71 -4.16
CA MET A 108 -18.14 45.39 -2.88
C MET A 108 -19.43 45.82 -2.17
N GLY A 109 -20.47 44.99 -2.26
CA GLY A 109 -21.79 45.26 -1.68
C GLY A 109 -22.59 46.35 -2.40
N SER A 110 -22.15 46.81 -3.58
CA SER A 110 -22.91 47.74 -4.41
C SER A 110 -23.95 47.00 -5.24
N THR A 111 -25.23 47.36 -5.09
CA THR A 111 -26.34 46.78 -5.87
C THR A 111 -26.59 47.49 -7.21
N SER A 112 -25.89 48.59 -7.49
CA SER A 112 -26.08 49.44 -8.68
C SER A 112 -25.01 49.25 -9.76
N GLN A 113 -24.22 48.18 -9.68
CA GLN A 113 -23.15 47.91 -10.65
C GLN A 113 -23.72 47.39 -11.97
N SER A 114 -23.06 47.72 -13.08
CA SER A 114 -23.41 47.23 -14.43
C SER A 114 -22.99 45.79 -14.72
N PHE A 115 -22.35 45.14 -13.74
CA PHE A 115 -21.86 43.77 -13.81
C PHE A 115 -22.43 42.94 -12.64
N SER A 116 -22.47 41.62 -12.82
CA SER A 116 -22.89 40.62 -11.84
C SER A 116 -22.32 40.89 -10.45
N LEU A 117 -23.16 40.83 -9.41
CA LEU A 117 -22.75 41.04 -8.00
C LEU A 117 -21.61 40.12 -7.55
N TRP A 118 -21.45 39.01 -8.26
CA TRP A 118 -20.51 37.93 -7.99
C TRP A 118 -19.28 37.96 -8.89
N GLY A 119 -19.17 39.02 -9.69
CA GLY A 119 -18.09 39.30 -10.61
C GLY A 119 -18.26 38.70 -12.00
N GLU A 120 -17.53 39.27 -12.96
CA GLU A 120 -17.51 38.90 -14.37
C GLU A 120 -16.09 38.83 -14.92
N MET A 121 -15.83 37.82 -15.75
CA MET A 121 -14.59 37.65 -16.49
C MET A 121 -14.87 37.00 -17.84
N PRO A 122 -14.42 37.61 -18.95
CA PRO A 122 -14.55 36.98 -20.26
C PRO A 122 -13.76 35.67 -20.30
N GLN A 123 -14.31 34.66 -20.97
CA GLN A 123 -13.71 33.33 -21.11
C GLN A 123 -13.42 32.64 -19.78
N TYR A 124 -14.31 32.82 -18.79
CA TYR A 124 -14.15 32.23 -17.45
C TYR A 124 -13.97 30.70 -17.48
N TRP A 125 -14.54 30.01 -18.47
CA TRP A 125 -14.39 28.57 -18.64
C TRP A 125 -12.92 28.13 -18.79
N LEU A 126 -12.05 28.93 -19.40
CA LEU A 126 -10.60 28.63 -19.47
C LEU A 126 -9.94 28.71 -18.09
N TYR A 127 -10.32 29.72 -17.32
CA TYR A 127 -9.83 29.90 -15.94
C TYR A 127 -10.28 28.73 -15.05
N ALA A 128 -11.55 28.34 -15.14
CA ALA A 128 -12.09 27.19 -14.42
C ALA A 128 -11.45 25.87 -14.88
N LEU A 129 -11.21 25.69 -16.19
CA LEU A 129 -10.50 24.51 -16.72
C LEU A 129 -9.08 24.41 -16.18
N ALA A 130 -8.33 25.53 -16.15
CA ALA A 130 -6.97 25.57 -15.62
C ALA A 130 -6.96 25.12 -14.15
N TRP A 131 -7.85 25.64 -13.32
CA TRP A 131 -7.97 25.22 -11.91
C TRP A 131 -8.44 23.78 -11.75
N ALA A 132 -9.39 23.33 -12.56
CA ALA A 132 -9.86 21.94 -12.55
C ALA A 132 -8.74 20.96 -12.93
N LEU A 133 -7.78 21.35 -13.77
CA LEU A 133 -6.63 20.54 -14.17
C LEU A 133 -5.56 20.43 -13.07
N VAL A 134 -5.40 21.42 -12.18
CA VAL A 134 -4.32 21.48 -11.18
C VAL A 134 -4.20 20.21 -10.33
N PRO A 135 -5.29 19.65 -9.75
CA PRO A 135 -5.19 18.40 -8.99
C PRO A 135 -4.70 17.22 -9.83
N TRP A 136 -5.21 17.11 -11.07
CA TRP A 136 -4.89 16.01 -11.97
C TRP A 136 -3.47 16.09 -12.52
N THR A 137 -2.96 17.29 -12.80
CA THR A 137 -1.56 17.49 -13.18
C THR A 137 -0.63 17.13 -12.04
N GLY A 138 -0.96 17.48 -10.80
CA GLY A 138 -0.20 17.06 -9.61
C GLY A 138 -0.11 15.53 -9.46
N VAL A 139 -1.24 14.83 -9.64
CA VAL A 139 -1.28 13.35 -9.61
C VAL A 139 -0.48 12.76 -10.79
N LEU A 140 -0.65 13.28 -12.00
CA LEU A 140 0.06 12.82 -13.19
C LEU A 140 1.58 13.00 -13.03
N MET A 141 2.02 14.16 -12.54
CA MET A 141 3.43 14.44 -12.27
C MET A 141 4.02 13.44 -11.28
N LEU A 142 3.31 13.14 -10.18
CA LEU A 142 3.76 12.14 -9.21
C LEU A 142 3.88 10.74 -9.85
N GLN A 143 2.93 10.35 -10.71
CA GLN A 143 2.99 9.07 -11.42
C GLN A 143 4.15 8.99 -12.42
N VAL A 144 4.40 10.08 -13.16
CA VAL A 144 5.54 10.19 -14.07
C VAL A 144 6.84 10.12 -13.28
N SER A 145 6.97 10.86 -12.18
CA SER A 145 8.13 10.82 -11.30
C SER A 145 8.38 9.43 -10.74
N LYS A 146 7.35 8.72 -10.25
CA LYS A 146 7.45 7.33 -9.79
C LYS A 146 8.00 6.40 -10.89
N ARG A 147 7.51 6.54 -12.13
CA ARG A 147 8.01 5.77 -13.29
C ARG A 147 9.46 6.12 -13.64
N VAL A 148 9.83 7.39 -13.62
CA VAL A 148 11.19 7.86 -13.90
C VAL A 148 12.18 7.34 -12.85
N TRP A 149 11.85 7.46 -11.56
CA TRP A 149 12.70 6.95 -10.48
C TRP A 149 12.87 5.43 -10.53
N ASN A 150 11.82 4.71 -10.92
CA ASN A 150 11.91 3.26 -11.14
C ASN A 150 12.84 2.92 -12.32
N LYS A 151 12.72 3.63 -13.46
CA LYS A 151 13.60 3.46 -14.62
C LYS A 151 15.07 3.79 -14.32
N GLN A 152 15.31 4.79 -13.47
CA GLN A 152 16.65 5.16 -13.01
C GLN A 152 17.26 4.15 -12.04
N GLY A 153 16.51 3.12 -11.62
CA GLY A 153 17.00 2.10 -10.69
C GLY A 153 17.27 2.65 -9.29
N ARG A 154 16.71 3.81 -8.93
CA ARG A 154 16.95 4.43 -7.62
C ARG A 154 16.47 3.47 -6.53
N SER A 155 17.25 3.25 -5.48
CA SER A 155 16.82 2.42 -4.35
C SER A 155 15.55 3.03 -3.74
N ASP A 156 15.56 4.31 -3.45
CA ASP A 156 14.58 4.93 -2.55
C ASP A 156 13.28 5.37 -3.24
N TYR A 157 13.01 4.90 -4.47
CA TYR A 157 11.88 5.41 -5.26
C TYR A 157 10.51 5.17 -4.60
N LEU A 158 10.36 4.10 -3.82
CA LEU A 158 9.12 3.78 -3.09
C LEU A 158 8.89 4.77 -1.95
N LEU A 159 9.90 4.93 -1.09
CA LEU A 159 9.86 5.90 0.01
C LEU A 159 9.62 7.31 -0.50
N LEU A 160 10.40 7.73 -1.51
CA LEU A 160 10.23 9.04 -2.16
C LEU A 160 8.83 9.20 -2.74
N GLY A 161 8.28 8.13 -3.35
CA GLY A 161 6.92 8.09 -3.88
C GLY A 161 5.86 8.31 -2.80
N VAL A 162 5.99 7.68 -1.64
CA VAL A 162 5.07 7.82 -0.50
C VAL A 162 5.22 9.18 0.17
N THR A 163 6.44 9.69 0.34
CA THR A 163 6.69 11.02 0.89
C THR A 163 6.02 12.10 0.06
N TRP A 164 6.21 12.07 -1.27
CA TRP A 164 5.57 13.02 -2.17
C TRP A 164 4.06 12.81 -2.29
N GLU A 165 3.55 11.59 -2.11
CA GLU A 165 2.10 11.35 -2.03
C GLU A 165 1.50 12.03 -0.79
N ASN A 166 2.16 11.93 0.38
CA ASN A 166 1.73 12.63 1.59
C ASN A 166 1.75 14.16 1.44
N VAL A 167 2.81 14.71 0.82
CA VAL A 167 2.92 16.14 0.53
C VAL A 167 1.82 16.58 -0.44
N LEU A 168 1.60 15.81 -1.52
CA LEU A 168 0.55 16.08 -2.49
C LEU A 168 -0.83 16.10 -1.82
N LEU A 169 -1.14 15.13 -0.95
CA LEU A 169 -2.42 15.08 -0.23
C LEU A 169 -2.64 16.32 0.66
N GLN A 170 -1.59 16.87 1.29
CA GLN A 170 -1.68 18.10 2.08
C GLN A 170 -1.91 19.33 1.18
N ILE A 171 -1.19 19.43 0.06
CA ILE A 171 -1.39 20.50 -0.93
C ILE A 171 -2.81 20.46 -1.50
N LEU A 172 -3.33 19.27 -1.84
CA LEU A 172 -4.68 19.10 -2.36
C LEU A 172 -5.76 19.49 -1.35
N GLN A 173 -5.55 19.25 -0.04
CA GLN A 173 -6.45 19.73 1.02
C GLN A 173 -6.49 21.27 1.08
N PHE A 174 -5.34 21.93 0.92
CA PHE A 174 -5.26 23.39 0.84
C PHE A 174 -5.95 23.94 -0.41
N LEU A 175 -5.77 23.29 -1.56
CA LEU A 175 -6.36 23.65 -2.85
C LEU A 175 -7.86 23.29 -2.98
N TYR A 176 -8.44 22.65 -1.96
CA TYR A 176 -9.82 22.17 -2.02
C TYR A 176 -10.86 23.28 -2.24
N VAL A 177 -10.77 24.37 -1.47
CA VAL A 177 -11.67 25.54 -1.60
C VAL A 177 -11.40 26.32 -2.90
N PRO A 178 -10.14 26.67 -3.24
CA PRO A 178 -9.85 27.34 -4.52
C PRO A 178 -10.42 26.63 -5.75
N VAL A 179 -10.18 25.32 -5.87
CA VAL A 179 -10.67 24.54 -7.00
C VAL A 179 -12.20 24.43 -6.95
N GLY A 180 -12.77 24.14 -5.78
CA GLY A 180 -14.22 24.00 -5.64
C GLY A 180 -14.98 25.27 -5.99
N LEU A 181 -14.54 26.42 -5.50
CA LEU A 181 -15.14 27.71 -5.79
C LEU A 181 -15.14 28.04 -7.29
N THR A 182 -14.00 27.84 -7.95
CA THR A 182 -13.83 28.19 -9.36
C THR A 182 -14.69 27.34 -10.28
N VAL A 183 -14.77 26.03 -10.04
CA VAL A 183 -15.60 25.14 -10.87
C VAL A 183 -17.09 25.26 -10.58
N LEU A 184 -17.48 25.52 -9.32
CA LEU A 184 -18.90 25.66 -8.96
C LEU A 184 -19.50 26.97 -9.46
N ARG A 185 -18.71 28.04 -9.60
CA ARG A 185 -19.17 29.32 -10.18
C ARG A 185 -19.72 29.18 -11.59
N LEU A 186 -19.25 28.21 -12.38
CA LEU A 186 -19.76 27.93 -13.73
C LEU A 186 -21.22 27.48 -13.75
N VAL A 187 -21.74 26.89 -12.66
CA VAL A 187 -23.12 26.36 -12.61
C VAL A 187 -24.17 27.47 -12.58
N ASN A 188 -23.77 28.67 -12.16
CA ASN A 188 -24.70 29.73 -11.81
C ASN A 188 -25.09 30.58 -13.03
N CYS A 189 -26.40 30.70 -13.29
CA CYS A 189 -26.96 31.53 -14.34
C CYS A 189 -27.75 32.72 -13.77
N ASN A 190 -27.80 33.81 -14.55
CA ASN A 190 -28.61 35.00 -14.26
C ASN A 190 -30.02 34.86 -14.87
N ALA A 191 -30.97 35.69 -14.42
CA ALA A 191 -32.34 35.68 -14.94
C ALA A 191 -32.44 35.98 -16.43
N ASP A 192 -31.46 36.72 -16.98
CA ASP A 192 -31.36 37.04 -18.42
C ASP A 192 -30.97 35.84 -19.30
N GLY A 193 -30.90 34.63 -18.74
CA GLY A 193 -30.50 33.42 -19.46
C GLY A 193 -29.01 33.40 -19.80
N LYS A 194 -28.19 34.22 -19.15
CA LYS A 194 -26.74 34.31 -19.34
C LYS A 194 -25.98 33.68 -18.19
N VAL A 195 -24.77 33.17 -18.45
CA VAL A 195 -23.90 32.63 -17.40
C VAL A 195 -23.41 33.77 -16.52
N SER A 196 -23.50 33.61 -15.20
CA SER A 196 -23.32 34.73 -14.27
C SER A 196 -21.90 35.27 -14.16
N VAL A 197 -20.91 34.45 -14.53
CA VAL A 197 -19.47 34.80 -14.50
C VAL A 197 -18.92 35.20 -15.87
N ASP A 198 -19.62 34.85 -16.95
CA ASP A 198 -19.24 35.21 -18.33
C ASP A 198 -20.50 35.52 -19.17
N PRO A 199 -21.18 36.64 -18.88
CA PRO A 199 -22.44 36.97 -19.55
C PRO A 199 -22.28 37.39 -21.02
N MET A 200 -21.06 37.69 -21.46
CA MET A 200 -20.75 38.09 -22.83
C MET A 200 -20.30 36.90 -23.69
N GLY A 201 -19.66 35.89 -23.10
CA GLY A 201 -19.14 34.73 -23.81
C GLY A 201 -20.06 33.51 -23.87
N MET A 202 -20.97 33.32 -22.90
CA MET A 202 -21.80 32.11 -22.82
C MET A 202 -23.25 32.38 -22.40
N THR A 203 -24.19 31.79 -23.15
CA THR A 203 -25.60 31.71 -22.76
C THR A 203 -25.87 30.46 -21.91
N CYS A 204 -26.70 30.62 -20.89
CA CYS A 204 -27.10 29.53 -20.01
C CYS A 204 -27.86 28.46 -20.81
N GLY A 205 -27.61 27.19 -20.52
CA GLY A 205 -28.21 26.06 -21.24
C GLY A 205 -27.71 25.84 -22.68
N SER A 206 -26.84 26.71 -23.22
CA SER A 206 -26.20 26.44 -24.51
C SER A 206 -25.35 25.17 -24.46
N VAL A 207 -25.15 24.53 -25.61
CA VAL A 207 -24.29 23.33 -25.73
C VAL A 207 -22.90 23.60 -25.13
N GLY A 208 -22.32 24.77 -25.38
CA GLY A 208 -21.04 25.17 -24.80
C GLY A 208 -21.06 25.26 -23.27
N HIS A 209 -22.10 25.85 -22.69
CA HIS A 209 -22.26 25.93 -21.24
C HIS A 209 -22.50 24.54 -20.61
N VAL A 210 -23.37 23.72 -21.19
CA VAL A 210 -23.65 22.35 -20.70
C VAL A 210 -22.38 21.50 -20.74
N MET A 211 -21.61 21.58 -21.83
CA MET A 211 -20.33 20.87 -21.95
C MET A 211 -19.30 21.38 -20.92
N ALA A 212 -19.22 22.69 -20.70
CA ALA A 212 -18.34 23.26 -19.68
C ALA A 212 -18.70 22.75 -18.28
N VAL A 213 -19.97 22.77 -17.89
CA VAL A 213 -20.41 22.27 -16.59
C VAL A 213 -20.17 20.76 -16.46
N LEU A 214 -20.52 19.96 -17.47
CA LEU A 214 -20.37 18.51 -17.42
C LEU A 214 -18.90 18.08 -17.35
N VAL A 215 -18.04 18.65 -18.19
CA VAL A 215 -16.62 18.26 -18.25
C VAL A 215 -15.83 18.89 -17.10
N ILE A 216 -15.90 20.21 -16.94
CA ILE A 216 -15.07 20.95 -15.98
C ILE A 216 -15.61 20.76 -14.58
N THR A 217 -16.91 20.99 -14.35
CA THR A 217 -17.49 20.97 -13.00
C THR A 217 -17.80 19.54 -12.53
N CYS A 218 -18.47 18.70 -13.33
CA CYS A 218 -18.87 17.37 -12.86
C CYS A 218 -17.73 16.34 -12.93
N ILE A 219 -17.11 16.16 -14.10
CA ILE A 219 -16.07 15.13 -14.28
C ILE A 219 -14.79 15.51 -13.55
N MET A 220 -14.21 16.68 -13.88
CA MET A 220 -12.90 17.06 -13.35
C MET A 220 -12.97 17.61 -11.93
N GLY A 221 -13.77 18.65 -11.72
CA GLY A 221 -13.95 19.31 -10.42
C GLY A 221 -14.64 18.39 -9.41
N GLY A 222 -15.78 17.80 -9.77
CA GLY A 222 -16.55 16.87 -8.94
C GLY A 222 -15.77 15.59 -8.62
N GLY A 223 -15.05 15.05 -9.61
CA GLY A 223 -14.12 13.94 -9.42
C GLY A 223 -13.06 14.24 -8.36
N PHE A 224 -12.52 15.46 -8.34
CA PHE A 224 -11.59 15.90 -7.29
C PHE A 224 -12.28 16.14 -5.94
N LEU A 225 -13.38 16.90 -5.93
CA LEU A 225 -14.09 17.32 -4.71
C LEU A 225 -14.64 16.12 -3.92
N VAL A 226 -15.11 15.07 -4.61
CA VAL A 226 -15.59 13.83 -3.98
C VAL A 226 -14.44 12.82 -3.84
N GLY A 227 -13.53 12.75 -4.80
CA GLY A 227 -12.44 11.77 -4.82
C GLY A 227 -11.39 11.99 -3.73
N LEU A 228 -11.06 13.24 -3.39
CA LEU A 228 -10.10 13.56 -2.33
C LEU A 228 -10.58 13.08 -0.94
N PRO A 229 -11.76 13.48 -0.42
CA PRO A 229 -12.23 13.01 0.88
C PRO A 229 -12.43 11.49 0.91
N TRP A 230 -12.88 10.88 -0.20
CA TRP A 230 -12.96 9.42 -0.33
C TRP A 230 -11.59 8.75 -0.17
N THR A 231 -10.58 9.26 -0.88
CA THR A 231 -9.21 8.73 -0.82
C THR A 231 -8.61 8.91 0.56
N LEU A 232 -8.73 10.09 1.17
CA LEU A 232 -8.27 10.36 2.52
C LEU A 232 -8.92 9.42 3.54
N ARG A 233 -10.25 9.25 3.48
CA ARG A 233 -10.99 8.35 4.37
C ARG A 233 -10.50 6.91 4.23
N ARG A 234 -10.32 6.44 2.99
CA ARG A 234 -9.81 5.10 2.72
C ARG A 234 -8.41 4.91 3.32
N ARG A 235 -7.48 5.85 3.06
CA ARG A 235 -6.11 5.77 3.59
C ARG A 235 -6.07 5.77 5.12
N ILE A 236 -6.81 6.69 5.76
CA ILE A 236 -6.88 6.80 7.22
C ILE A 236 -7.51 5.55 7.85
N ARG A 237 -8.60 5.02 7.28
CA ARG A 237 -9.23 3.80 7.82
C ARG A 237 -8.35 2.57 7.68
N GLU A 238 -7.67 2.46 6.56
CA GLU A 238 -6.75 1.35 6.30
C GLU A 238 -5.50 1.37 7.21
N SER A 239 -5.09 2.54 7.70
CA SER A 239 -3.97 2.71 8.63
C SER A 239 -4.36 2.67 10.11
N MET A 240 -5.66 2.70 10.43
CA MET A 240 -6.15 2.63 11.80
C MET A 240 -6.25 1.19 12.30
N VAL A 241 -5.31 0.79 13.16
CA VAL A 241 -5.23 -0.58 13.72
C VAL A 241 -6.03 -0.72 15.03
N HIS A 242 -5.95 0.27 15.92
CA HIS A 242 -6.55 0.17 17.27
C HIS A 242 -7.86 0.95 17.39
N SER A 243 -8.82 0.44 18.16
CA SER A 243 -10.11 1.09 18.45
C SER A 243 -10.08 1.95 19.72
N SER A 244 -9.29 1.60 20.73
CA SER A 244 -9.20 2.37 21.98
C SER A 244 -8.30 3.59 21.86
N VAL A 245 -8.64 4.67 22.58
CA VAL A 245 -7.92 5.95 22.54
C VAL A 245 -6.48 5.79 23.04
N GLU A 246 -6.29 5.11 24.17
CA GLU A 246 -4.98 4.91 24.79
C GLU A 246 -4.03 4.08 23.94
N LYS A 247 -4.52 2.96 23.38
CA LYS A 247 -3.69 2.10 22.50
C LYS A 247 -3.37 2.80 21.19
N HIS A 248 -4.29 3.60 20.66
CA HIS A 248 -4.04 4.41 19.47
C HIS A 248 -2.98 5.49 19.72
N GLU A 249 -3.03 6.17 20.87
CA GLU A 249 -2.04 7.18 21.24
C GLU A 249 -0.66 6.55 21.42
N ARG A 250 -0.55 5.45 22.18
CA ARG A 250 0.70 4.70 22.32
C ARG A 250 1.24 4.22 20.97
N PHE A 251 0.37 3.74 20.07
CA PHE A 251 0.76 3.32 18.73
C PHE A 251 1.31 4.47 17.88
N ILE A 252 0.63 5.62 17.86
CA ILE A 252 1.12 6.81 17.13
C ILE A 252 2.46 7.27 17.70
N GLN A 253 2.57 7.40 19.01
CA GLN A 253 3.82 7.82 19.67
C GLN A 253 4.96 6.82 19.39
N GLY A 254 4.67 5.52 19.40
CA GLY A 254 5.61 4.48 19.00
C GLY A 254 6.09 4.66 17.56
N LYS A 255 5.20 4.76 16.58
CA LYS A 255 5.59 4.96 15.17
C LYS A 255 6.31 6.29 14.91
N GLU A 256 5.96 7.35 15.63
CA GLU A 256 6.67 8.62 15.60
C GLU A 256 8.10 8.47 16.15
N LEU A 257 8.28 7.72 17.25
CA LEU A 257 9.57 7.43 17.84
C LEU A 257 10.44 6.57 16.91
N GLU A 258 9.89 5.50 16.32
CA GLU A 258 10.57 4.67 15.32
C GLU A 258 11.13 5.52 14.17
N PHE A 259 10.31 6.46 13.69
CA PHE A 259 10.71 7.37 12.62
C PHE A 259 11.79 8.35 13.06
N ILE A 260 11.70 8.92 14.26
CA ILE A 260 12.72 9.84 14.81
C ILE A 260 14.08 9.15 14.96
N LEU A 261 14.08 7.90 15.44
CA LEU A 261 15.28 7.08 15.65
C LEU A 261 15.85 6.51 14.35
N GLY A 262 15.13 6.62 13.24
CA GLY A 262 15.56 6.12 11.94
C GLY A 262 15.46 4.60 11.78
N THR A 263 14.83 3.89 12.73
CA THR A 263 14.67 2.43 12.69
C THR A 263 13.60 1.99 11.69
N SER A 264 12.63 2.85 11.37
CA SER A 264 11.56 2.53 10.42
C SER A 264 11.00 3.75 9.70
N ASP A 265 10.57 3.55 8.46
CA ASP A 265 9.86 4.55 7.64
C ASP A 265 8.33 4.32 7.60
N THR A 266 7.82 3.37 8.40
CA THR A 266 6.39 3.00 8.52
C THR A 266 5.47 4.19 8.80
N TYR A 267 5.96 5.22 9.51
CA TYR A 267 5.22 6.46 9.73
C TYR A 267 4.73 7.10 8.42
N LEU A 268 5.57 7.14 7.38
CA LEU A 268 5.20 7.70 6.08
C LEU A 268 4.33 6.73 5.27
N GLU A 269 4.64 5.44 5.31
CA GLU A 269 3.92 4.37 4.61
C GLU A 269 2.46 4.24 5.04
N LEU A 270 2.21 4.45 6.34
CA LEU A 270 0.86 4.41 6.93
C LEU A 270 0.11 5.74 6.78
N TYR A 271 0.63 6.72 6.02
CA TYR A 271 0.01 8.04 5.84
C TYR A 271 -0.30 8.75 7.18
N MET A 272 0.50 8.48 8.23
CA MET A 272 0.37 9.11 9.55
C MET A 272 0.41 10.65 9.48
N PRO A 273 1.19 11.30 8.59
CA PRO A 273 1.13 12.75 8.40
C PRO A 273 -0.23 13.32 7.99
N GLN A 274 -1.26 12.51 7.75
CA GLN A 274 -2.62 13.01 7.53
C GLN A 274 -3.42 13.08 8.82
N PHE A 275 -3.21 12.17 9.78
CA PHE A 275 -4.07 12.03 10.96
C PHE A 275 -3.35 12.05 12.32
N ALA A 276 -2.02 12.03 12.38
CA ALA A 276 -1.24 12.00 13.62
C ALA A 276 -1.51 13.17 14.58
N SER A 277 -2.12 14.24 14.09
CA SER A 277 -2.52 15.43 14.85
C SER A 277 -3.73 15.21 15.77
N PHE A 278 -4.53 14.18 15.50
CA PHE A 278 -5.85 13.98 16.08
C PHE A 278 -5.88 12.81 17.05
N HIS A 279 -6.80 12.87 18.01
CA HIS A 279 -7.14 11.71 18.82
C HIS A 279 -7.93 10.67 18.02
N ARG A 280 -8.08 9.46 18.57
CA ARG A 280 -8.70 8.32 17.88
C ARG A 280 -10.11 8.59 17.33
N TYR A 281 -10.95 9.28 18.11
CA TYR A 281 -12.33 9.57 17.71
C TYR A 281 -12.42 10.68 16.64
N SER A 282 -11.37 11.49 16.51
CA SER A 282 -11.26 12.62 15.59
C SER A 282 -10.26 12.38 14.45
N ALA A 283 -9.77 11.15 14.27
CA ALA A 283 -8.82 10.81 13.21
C ALA A 283 -9.36 11.11 11.79
N GLU A 284 -10.68 11.07 11.59
CA GLU A 284 -11.34 11.41 10.32
C GLU A 284 -11.60 12.92 10.14
N MET A 285 -11.13 13.79 11.05
CA MET A 285 -11.36 15.25 10.97
C MET A 285 -10.92 15.92 9.66
N PRO A 286 -9.78 15.57 9.03
CA PRO A 286 -9.41 16.13 7.73
C PRO A 286 -10.46 15.87 6.64
N VAL A 287 -11.10 14.70 6.69
CA VAL A 287 -12.20 14.33 5.79
C VAL A 287 -13.44 15.14 6.12
N GLN A 288 -13.80 15.24 7.40
CA GLN A 288 -14.95 16.03 7.85
C GLN A 288 -14.82 17.49 7.44
N MET A 289 -13.62 18.07 7.53
CA MET A 289 -13.34 19.44 7.08
C MET A 289 -13.54 19.63 5.58
N CYS A 290 -13.06 18.70 4.75
CA CYS A 290 -13.33 18.73 3.32
C CYS A 290 -14.84 18.66 3.04
N MET A 291 -15.57 17.79 3.75
CA MET A 291 -17.03 17.66 3.58
C MET A 291 -17.79 18.93 4.02
N ILE A 292 -17.38 19.58 5.11
CA ILE A 292 -17.97 20.85 5.57
C ILE A 292 -17.69 21.95 4.54
N LYS A 293 -16.45 22.07 4.06
CA LYS A 293 -16.09 23.01 2.99
C LYS A 293 -16.91 22.77 1.73
N LEU A 294 -17.08 21.50 1.33
CA LEU A 294 -17.92 21.13 0.19
C LEU A 294 -19.37 21.53 0.40
N LEU A 295 -19.94 21.23 1.57
CA LEU A 295 -21.31 21.61 1.90
C LEU A 295 -21.50 23.12 1.83
N LEU A 296 -20.58 23.90 2.40
CA LEU A 296 -20.63 25.37 2.35
C LEU A 296 -20.49 25.91 0.92
N MET A 297 -19.64 25.30 0.08
CA MET A 297 -19.51 25.65 -1.34
C MET A 297 -20.75 25.26 -2.16
N LEU A 298 -21.41 24.15 -1.82
CA LEU A 298 -22.68 23.76 -2.45
C LEU A 298 -23.81 24.71 -2.02
N VAL A 299 -23.86 25.13 -0.76
CA VAL A 299 -24.77 26.19 -0.29
C VAL A 299 -24.49 27.49 -1.03
N PHE A 300 -23.22 27.84 -1.25
CA PHE A 300 -22.82 29.00 -2.05
C PHE A 300 -23.34 28.94 -3.50
N SER A 301 -23.28 27.77 -4.14
CA SER A 301 -23.65 27.65 -5.56
C SER A 301 -25.13 27.35 -5.79
N VAL A 302 -25.68 26.31 -5.15
CA VAL A 302 -27.02 25.77 -5.47
C VAL A 302 -28.14 26.69 -4.98
N LEU A 303 -27.97 27.29 -3.80
CA LEU A 303 -28.98 28.17 -3.20
C LEU A 303 -28.86 29.61 -3.68
N ARG A 304 -28.01 29.88 -4.67
CA ARG A 304 -27.83 31.21 -5.23
C ARG A 304 -29.11 31.66 -5.94
N SER A 305 -29.57 32.87 -5.63
CA SER A 305 -30.68 33.47 -6.36
C SER A 305 -30.21 34.00 -7.73
N PRO A 306 -30.97 33.76 -8.82
CA PRO A 306 -30.65 34.34 -10.13
C PRO A 306 -30.90 35.85 -10.06
N TRP A 307 -29.87 36.66 -10.25
CA TRP A 307 -30.02 38.12 -10.27
C TRP A 307 -30.98 38.52 -11.40
N PRO A 308 -31.93 39.46 -11.16
CA PRO A 308 -32.08 40.35 -9.99
C PRO A 308 -32.93 39.80 -8.82
N SER A 309 -33.42 38.57 -8.89
CA SER A 309 -34.20 37.97 -7.80
C SER A 309 -33.33 37.74 -6.56
N MET A 310 -33.87 38.07 -5.39
CA MET A 310 -33.22 37.91 -4.08
C MET A 310 -33.91 36.85 -3.19
N VAL A 311 -34.84 36.07 -3.75
CA VAL A 311 -35.76 35.19 -2.99
C VAL A 311 -35.04 34.18 -2.09
N ASN A 312 -33.96 33.56 -2.59
CA ASN A 312 -33.27 32.49 -1.86
C ASN A 312 -32.20 33.00 -0.87
N GLN A 313 -31.98 34.31 -0.78
CA GLN A 313 -30.88 34.88 0.01
C GLN A 313 -30.99 34.59 1.50
N GLY A 314 -32.17 34.78 2.09
CA GLY A 314 -32.41 34.48 3.49
C GLY A 314 -32.16 33.01 3.82
N MET A 315 -32.62 32.09 2.95
CA MET A 315 -32.38 30.66 3.11
C MET A 315 -30.90 30.30 2.99
N GLN A 316 -30.19 30.86 2.00
CA GLN A 316 -28.77 30.64 1.78
C GLN A 316 -27.93 31.09 2.98
N GLY A 317 -28.15 32.33 3.45
CA GLY A 317 -27.45 32.87 4.62
C GLY A 317 -27.76 32.12 5.92
N SER A 318 -29.02 31.69 6.10
CA SER A 318 -29.43 30.94 7.29
C SER A 318 -28.80 29.53 7.33
N ILE A 319 -28.84 28.79 6.22
CA ILE A 319 -28.21 27.45 6.14
C ILE A 319 -26.70 27.57 6.35
N PHE A 320 -26.05 28.54 5.71
CA PHE A 320 -24.61 28.78 5.90
C PHE A 320 -24.28 29.02 7.38
N PHE A 321 -25.04 29.90 8.05
CA PHE A 321 -24.88 30.16 9.48
C PHE A 321 -25.06 28.90 10.33
N PHE A 322 -26.12 28.13 10.12
CA PHE A 322 -26.37 26.91 10.90
C PHE A 322 -25.29 25.84 10.72
N VAL A 323 -24.71 25.70 9.52
CA VAL A 323 -23.58 24.78 9.28
C VAL A 323 -22.33 25.24 10.06
N VAL A 324 -22.04 26.55 10.06
CA VAL A 324 -20.91 27.11 10.83
C VAL A 324 -21.12 26.94 12.34
N VAL A 325 -22.32 27.23 12.85
CA VAL A 325 -22.66 27.03 14.27
C VAL A 325 -22.58 25.55 14.66
N GLY A 326 -23.18 24.65 13.87
CA GLY A 326 -23.13 23.21 14.14
C GLY A 326 -21.69 22.70 14.19
N THR A 327 -20.84 23.17 13.29
CA THR A 327 -19.40 22.84 13.28
C THR A 327 -18.70 23.36 14.53
N ALA A 328 -18.95 24.62 14.93
CA ALA A 328 -18.35 25.22 16.11
C ALA A 328 -18.77 24.50 17.40
N VAL A 329 -20.06 24.17 17.55
CA VAL A 329 -20.58 23.42 18.70
C VAL A 329 -19.97 22.02 18.76
N TYR A 330 -19.97 21.29 17.64
CA TYR A 330 -19.36 19.97 17.54
C TYR A 330 -17.88 20.00 17.95
N ARG A 331 -17.11 20.97 17.45
CA ARG A 331 -15.67 21.11 17.76
C ARG A 331 -15.36 21.64 19.15
N THR A 332 -16.33 22.30 19.80
CA THR A 332 -16.21 22.76 21.19
C THR A 332 -16.50 21.63 22.18
N TRP A 333 -17.36 20.66 21.82
CA TRP A 333 -17.79 19.59 22.72
C TRP A 333 -16.65 18.69 23.22
N ARG A 334 -15.64 18.43 22.38
CA ARG A 334 -14.45 17.63 22.73
C ARG A 334 -13.18 18.15 22.04
N PHE A 335 -12.01 17.92 22.65
CA PHE A 335 -10.72 18.35 22.09
C PHE A 335 -10.22 17.42 20.99
N HIS A 336 -10.44 17.81 19.75
CA HIS A 336 -10.14 16.97 18.59
C HIS A 336 -8.64 16.78 18.33
N TYR A 337 -7.79 17.74 18.70
CA TYR A 337 -6.35 17.68 18.51
C TYR A 337 -5.64 17.18 19.76
N ARG A 338 -4.54 16.44 19.57
CA ARG A 338 -3.65 15.98 20.65
C ARG A 338 -3.00 17.16 21.38
N CYS A 339 -2.66 18.23 20.65
CA CYS A 339 -2.15 19.46 21.25
C CYS A 339 -3.31 20.35 21.75
N VAL A 340 -3.39 20.51 23.08
CA VAL A 340 -4.43 21.33 23.75
C VAL A 340 -4.42 22.78 23.26
N SER A 341 -3.22 23.34 23.01
CA SER A 341 -3.08 24.70 22.50
C SER A 341 -3.71 24.88 21.11
N THR A 342 -3.63 23.87 20.23
CA THR A 342 -4.26 23.86 18.90
C THR A 342 -5.77 23.72 19.02
N SER A 343 -6.26 22.82 19.89
CA SER A 343 -7.70 22.66 20.16
C SER A 343 -8.35 23.97 20.60
N HIS A 344 -7.69 24.76 21.45
CA HIS A 344 -8.25 26.06 21.81
C HIS A 344 -8.17 27.11 20.69
N LEU A 345 -7.13 27.08 19.85
CA LEU A 345 -7.04 27.98 18.70
C LEU A 345 -8.20 27.74 17.74
N VAL A 346 -8.51 26.47 17.49
CA VAL A 346 -9.68 26.03 16.72
C VAL A 346 -10.98 26.62 17.28
N ILE A 347 -11.21 26.48 18.58
CA ILE A 347 -12.41 27.01 19.23
C ILE A 347 -12.51 28.53 19.01
N LEU A 348 -11.40 29.27 19.20
CA LEU A 348 -11.40 30.72 18.98
C LEU A 348 -11.72 31.10 17.53
N VAL A 349 -11.13 30.39 16.56
CA VAL A 349 -11.38 30.64 15.13
C VAL A 349 -12.82 30.31 14.74
N ASP A 350 -13.36 29.18 15.22
CA ASP A 350 -14.74 28.77 14.93
C ASP A 350 -15.76 29.76 15.51
N TRP A 351 -15.57 30.21 16.75
CA TRP A 351 -16.45 31.22 17.36
C TRP A 351 -16.31 32.61 16.74
N MET A 352 -15.12 32.96 16.24
CA MET A 352 -14.93 34.16 15.41
C MET A 352 -15.75 34.06 14.11
N LEU A 353 -15.75 32.90 13.44
CA LEU A 353 -16.57 32.66 12.24
C LEU A 353 -18.07 32.71 12.56
N VAL A 354 -18.51 32.13 13.68
CA VAL A 354 -19.91 32.22 14.14
C VAL A 354 -20.31 33.67 14.39
N ALA A 355 -19.49 34.46 15.06
CA ALA A 355 -19.78 35.87 15.35
C ALA A 355 -19.97 36.69 14.07
N ASN A 356 -19.11 36.49 13.06
CA ASN A 356 -19.29 37.08 11.73
C ASN A 356 -20.54 36.51 11.02
N GLY A 357 -20.82 35.22 11.19
CA GLY A 357 -22.00 34.54 10.65
C GLY A 357 -23.32 35.09 11.18
N VAL A 358 -23.36 35.66 12.40
CA VAL A 358 -24.56 36.35 12.91
C VAL A 358 -24.91 37.55 12.01
N PHE A 359 -23.92 38.31 11.56
CA PHE A 359 -24.16 39.42 10.63
C PHE A 359 -24.58 38.91 9.25
N VAL A 360 -24.08 37.76 8.81
CA VAL A 360 -24.61 37.09 7.59
C VAL A 360 -26.09 36.79 7.75
N LEU A 361 -26.50 36.17 8.86
CA LEU A 361 -27.89 35.82 9.12
C LEU A 361 -28.79 37.05 9.13
N LEU A 362 -28.37 38.13 9.80
CA LEU A 362 -29.15 39.37 9.90
C LEU A 362 -29.27 40.11 8.56
N CYS A 363 -28.15 40.25 7.83
CA CYS A 363 -28.12 40.92 6.53
C CYS A 363 -28.86 40.12 5.45
N ALA A 364 -28.67 38.80 5.39
CA ALA A 364 -29.31 37.94 4.38
C ALA A 364 -30.83 37.86 4.54
N ASN A 365 -31.35 37.95 5.78
CA ASN A 365 -32.80 38.00 6.04
C ASN A 365 -33.39 39.42 5.98
N GLY A 366 -32.59 40.44 5.63
CA GLY A 366 -33.08 41.82 5.47
C GLY A 366 -33.59 42.46 6.75
N VAL A 367 -33.11 42.02 7.93
CA VAL A 367 -33.55 42.56 9.22
C VAL A 367 -33.16 44.04 9.31
N ARG A 368 -34.14 44.92 9.49
CA ARG A 368 -33.92 46.36 9.68
C ARG A 368 -33.87 46.68 11.17
N SER A 369 -32.68 46.99 11.68
CA SER A 369 -32.41 47.33 13.08
C SER A 369 -31.27 48.35 13.15
N ALA A 370 -31.13 49.05 14.27
CA ALA A 370 -29.97 49.92 14.53
C ALA A 370 -28.64 49.19 14.33
N LEU A 371 -28.62 47.87 14.60
CA LEU A 371 -27.46 47.01 14.50
C LEU A 371 -27.12 46.62 13.04
N THR A 372 -28.07 46.74 12.11
CA THR A 372 -27.89 46.43 10.68
C THR A 372 -27.63 47.67 9.82
N VAL A 373 -27.55 48.86 10.44
CA VAL A 373 -27.07 50.07 9.79
C VAL A 373 -25.60 49.90 9.42
N SER A 374 -25.23 50.25 8.18
CA SER A 374 -23.89 50.01 7.62
C SER A 374 -22.72 50.51 8.49
N THR A 375 -22.87 51.69 9.11
CA THR A 375 -21.86 52.24 10.04
C THR A 375 -21.74 51.40 11.32
N SER A 376 -22.86 50.97 11.89
CA SER A 376 -22.90 50.09 13.06
C SER A 376 -22.33 48.71 12.74
N VAL A 377 -22.76 48.08 11.63
CA VAL A 377 -22.24 46.79 11.17
C VAL A 377 -20.72 46.84 10.98
N THR A 378 -20.21 47.89 10.31
CA THR A 378 -18.76 48.06 10.13
C THR A 378 -18.08 48.15 11.49
N SER A 379 -18.54 49.03 12.37
CA SER A 379 -17.93 49.22 13.70
C SER A 379 -17.93 47.93 14.53
N SER A 380 -19.07 47.22 14.56
CA SER A 380 -19.22 45.96 15.31
C SER A 380 -18.36 44.84 14.73
N LEU A 381 -18.33 44.65 13.41
CA LEU A 381 -17.47 43.65 12.77
C LEU A 381 -15.99 43.96 12.99
N THR A 382 -15.60 45.24 12.90
CA THR A 382 -14.21 45.66 13.14
C THR A 382 -13.81 45.41 14.58
N PHE A 383 -14.67 45.79 15.55
CA PHE A 383 -14.45 45.57 16.97
C PHE A 383 -14.34 44.08 17.31
N LEU A 384 -15.30 43.27 16.86
CA LEU A 384 -15.32 41.82 17.12
C LEU A 384 -14.07 41.13 16.56
N ASN A 385 -13.76 41.35 15.28
CA ASN A 385 -12.59 40.73 14.66
C ASN A 385 -11.28 41.25 15.30
N ALA A 386 -11.19 42.53 15.67
CA ALA A 386 -10.04 43.05 16.40
C ALA A 386 -9.86 42.37 17.76
N CYS A 387 -10.94 42.19 18.54
CA CYS A 387 -10.91 41.47 19.80
C CYS A 387 -10.44 40.01 19.63
N PHE A 388 -10.99 39.28 18.64
CA PHE A 388 -10.55 37.91 18.36
C PHE A 388 -9.09 37.84 17.90
N LEU A 389 -8.64 38.75 17.03
CA LEU A 389 -7.25 38.83 16.60
C LEU A 389 -6.30 39.14 17.75
N VAL A 390 -6.67 40.04 18.67
CA VAL A 390 -5.91 40.31 19.90
C VAL A 390 -5.85 39.05 20.78
N MET A 391 -6.95 38.33 20.96
CA MET A 391 -6.96 37.09 21.73
C MET A 391 -6.09 35.98 21.10
N ILE A 392 -6.18 35.81 19.78
CA ILE A 392 -5.38 34.83 19.03
C ILE A 392 -3.90 35.20 19.10
N SER A 393 -3.55 36.48 18.92
CA SER A 393 -2.16 36.95 18.95
C SER A 393 -1.56 36.90 20.36
N LEU A 394 -2.29 37.30 21.40
CA LEU A 394 -1.85 37.13 22.79
C LEU A 394 -1.63 35.67 23.15
N LYS A 395 -2.53 34.77 22.72
CA LYS A 395 -2.39 33.34 22.96
C LYS A 395 -1.22 32.74 22.19
N GLY A 396 -1.04 33.11 20.92
CA GLY A 396 0.10 32.70 20.09
C GLY A 396 1.43 33.21 20.66
N LEU A 397 1.49 34.47 21.08
CA LEU A 397 2.66 35.05 21.72
C LEU A 397 2.97 34.32 23.03
N ARG A 398 1.96 34.08 23.88
CA ARG A 398 2.12 33.29 25.10
C ARG A 398 2.66 31.89 24.80
N ASP A 399 2.14 31.22 23.78
CA ASP A 399 2.62 29.90 23.36
C ASP A 399 4.10 29.96 22.91
N ILE A 400 4.50 30.98 22.14
CA ILE A 400 5.91 31.21 21.72
C ILE A 400 6.82 31.51 22.91
N VAL A 401 6.39 32.42 23.80
CA VAL A 401 7.13 32.84 25.00
C VAL A 401 7.35 31.64 25.92
N LEU A 402 6.30 30.87 26.21
CA LEU A 402 6.41 29.65 27.02
C LEU A 402 7.34 28.64 26.36
N PHE A 403 7.24 28.44 25.04
CA PHE A 403 8.08 27.49 24.32
C PHE A 403 9.57 27.90 24.31
N LYS A 404 9.89 29.19 24.19
CA LYS A 404 11.28 29.69 24.13
C LYS A 404 11.92 29.92 25.48
N LEU A 405 11.19 30.47 26.45
CA LEU A 405 11.74 30.93 27.73
C LEU A 405 11.56 29.90 28.86
N TYR A 406 10.50 29.08 28.82
CA TYR A 406 10.16 28.14 29.89
C TYR A 406 9.76 26.76 29.34
N PRO A 407 10.70 26.02 28.73
CA PRO A 407 10.40 24.74 28.07
C PRO A 407 9.82 23.68 29.02
N GLU A 408 10.25 23.66 30.29
CA GLU A 408 9.70 22.80 31.35
C GLU A 408 8.20 23.11 31.60
N SER A 409 7.85 24.38 31.71
CA SER A 409 6.45 24.82 31.88
C SER A 409 5.62 24.63 30.63
N ALA A 410 6.22 24.69 29.44
CA ALA A 410 5.56 24.39 28.18
C ALA A 410 5.18 22.91 28.08
N LYS A 411 6.05 21.99 28.53
CA LYS A 411 5.73 20.56 28.64
C LYS A 411 4.53 20.31 29.56
N LEU A 412 4.56 20.87 30.77
CA LEU A 412 3.47 20.74 31.75
C LEU A 412 2.12 21.27 31.25
N LYS A 413 2.12 22.27 30.36
CA LYS A 413 0.91 22.87 29.77
C LYS A 413 0.49 22.25 28.44
N GLY A 414 1.11 21.15 28.00
CA GLY A 414 0.75 20.46 26.74
C GLY A 414 1.09 21.26 25.48
N LEU A 415 2.12 22.12 25.54
CA LEU A 415 2.64 22.90 24.41
C LEU A 415 3.76 22.19 23.65
N CYS A 416 4.16 21.00 24.10
CA CYS A 416 5.08 20.13 23.38
C CYS A 416 4.33 19.08 22.57
N TRP A 417 4.92 18.67 21.45
CA TRP A 417 4.43 17.50 20.73
C TRP A 417 4.47 16.28 21.67
N PRO A 418 3.43 15.43 21.74
CA PRO A 418 3.34 14.38 22.77
C PRO A 418 4.58 13.48 22.83
N THR A 419 5.13 13.10 21.67
CA THR A 419 6.32 12.24 21.57
C THR A 419 7.61 12.94 22.01
N HIS A 420 7.68 14.27 21.91
CA HIS A 420 8.80 15.02 22.49
C HIS A 420 8.73 15.09 24.03
N GLY A 421 7.57 14.82 24.63
CA GLY A 421 7.44 14.66 26.08
C GLY A 421 8.14 13.40 26.60
N GLN A 422 8.04 12.31 25.85
CA GLN A 422 8.64 11.00 26.17
C GLN A 422 10.07 10.82 25.64
N MET A 423 10.65 11.85 25.00
CA MET A 423 12.09 11.88 24.71
C MET A 423 12.96 11.87 25.97
N LYS A 424 12.37 12.12 27.14
CA LYS A 424 13.03 11.90 28.44
C LYS A 424 13.36 10.42 28.64
N ASP A 425 12.47 9.51 28.25
CA ASP A 425 12.69 8.06 28.42
C ASP A 425 13.85 7.57 27.54
N ILE A 426 14.04 8.18 26.35
CA ILE A 426 15.21 7.92 25.48
C ILE A 426 16.52 8.36 26.16
N VAL A 427 16.48 9.45 26.92
CA VAL A 427 17.63 9.97 27.65
C VAL A 427 17.92 9.11 28.88
N ASP A 428 16.88 8.75 29.63
CA ASP A 428 16.98 8.01 30.89
C ASP A 428 17.44 6.55 30.63
N TYR A 429 17.01 5.92 29.53
CA TYR A 429 17.39 4.56 29.12
C TYR A 429 18.41 4.53 27.96
N GLY A 430 19.15 5.63 27.71
CA GLY A 430 20.07 5.81 26.58
C GLY A 430 20.90 4.59 26.15
N PRO A 431 21.68 3.94 27.06
CA PRO A 431 22.50 2.79 26.69
C PRO A 431 21.69 1.54 26.30
N GLN A 432 20.51 1.32 26.91
CA GLN A 432 19.61 0.23 26.56
C GLN A 432 18.93 0.51 25.20
N VAL A 433 18.52 1.76 24.97
CA VAL A 433 17.98 2.17 23.66
C VAL A 433 19.03 2.00 22.56
N GLU A 434 20.32 2.24 22.84
CA GLU A 434 21.40 1.96 21.88
C GLU A 434 21.45 0.49 21.46
N SER A 435 21.39 -0.42 22.45
CA SER A 435 21.45 -1.85 22.19
C SER A 435 20.22 -2.32 21.43
N TRP A 436 19.02 -1.83 21.79
CA TRP A 436 17.76 -2.15 21.11
C TRP A 436 17.76 -1.64 19.66
N VAL A 437 18.18 -0.40 19.43
CA VAL A 437 18.27 0.18 18.09
C VAL A 437 19.28 -0.59 17.24
N LYS A 438 20.44 -0.97 17.79
CA LYS A 438 21.41 -1.82 17.08
C LYS A 438 20.86 -3.20 16.76
N ALA A 439 20.15 -3.84 17.70
CA ALA A 439 19.52 -5.14 17.48
C ALA A 439 18.47 -5.08 16.37
N ILE A 440 17.65 -4.01 16.32
CA ILE A 440 16.67 -3.78 15.25
C ILE A 440 17.37 -3.64 13.89
N HIS A 441 18.40 -2.80 13.79
CA HIS A 441 19.13 -2.61 12.54
C HIS A 441 19.83 -3.90 12.08
N ASN A 442 20.42 -4.65 13.01
CA ASN A 442 21.03 -5.94 12.71
C ASN A 442 19.97 -6.92 12.17
N ALA A 443 18.83 -7.03 12.85
CA ALA A 443 17.73 -7.88 12.44
C ALA A 443 17.18 -7.50 11.06
N GLN A 444 16.98 -6.22 10.78
CA GLN A 444 16.53 -5.74 9.48
C GLN A 444 17.52 -6.06 8.36
N ASN A 445 18.83 -5.93 8.62
CA ASN A 445 19.85 -6.30 7.65
C ASN A 445 19.86 -7.80 7.38
N THR A 446 19.72 -8.63 8.42
CA THR A 446 19.65 -10.10 8.27
C THR A 446 18.38 -10.53 7.56
N ILE A 447 17.24 -9.91 7.84
CA ILE A 447 15.98 -10.11 7.10
C ILE A 447 16.20 -9.80 5.62
N LEU A 448 16.77 -8.64 5.31
CA LEU A 448 16.97 -8.21 3.93
C LEU A 448 17.96 -9.14 3.21
N ALA A 449 19.05 -9.54 3.86
CA ALA A 449 19.99 -10.51 3.33
C ALA A 449 19.31 -11.87 3.05
N SER A 450 18.50 -12.35 3.99
CA SER A 450 17.78 -13.63 3.89
C SER A 450 16.72 -13.64 2.79
N LEU A 451 16.05 -12.50 2.56
CA LEU A 451 15.05 -12.35 1.48
C LEU A 451 15.69 -12.25 0.08
N LEU A 452 16.97 -11.90 -0.01
CA LEU A 452 17.71 -11.93 -1.28
C LEU A 452 18.19 -13.34 -1.66
N VAL A 453 18.13 -14.29 -0.72
CA VAL A 453 18.58 -15.67 -0.89
C VAL A 453 17.37 -16.61 -1.04
N ILE A 454 17.56 -17.70 -1.79
CA ILE A 454 16.54 -18.75 -1.97
C ILE A 454 16.24 -19.38 -0.60
N PRO A 455 14.97 -19.70 -0.25
CA PRO A 455 14.60 -20.22 1.07
C PRO A 455 15.49 -21.36 1.58
N SER A 456 15.84 -22.32 0.71
CA SER A 456 16.68 -23.47 1.03
C SER A 456 18.15 -23.18 1.33
N MET A 457 18.62 -21.94 1.07
CA MET A 457 19.99 -21.49 1.30
C MET A 457 20.10 -20.44 2.41
N ARG A 458 19.00 -20.15 3.13
CA ARG A 458 19.02 -19.23 4.27
C ARG A 458 19.77 -19.84 5.44
N CYS A 459 20.62 -19.05 6.10
CA CYS A 459 21.35 -19.49 7.28
C CYS A 459 20.41 -19.50 8.50
N CYS A 460 20.10 -20.69 9.02
CA CYS A 460 19.22 -20.83 10.19
C CYS A 460 19.90 -20.31 11.46
N GLU A 461 21.22 -20.51 11.59
CA GLU A 461 22.01 -20.09 12.76
C GLU A 461 22.05 -18.55 12.90
N ASP A 462 22.23 -17.82 11.78
CA ASP A 462 22.22 -16.36 11.77
C ASP A 462 20.83 -15.80 12.14
N LEU A 463 19.76 -16.46 11.68
CA LEU A 463 18.39 -16.07 12.01
C LEU A 463 18.05 -16.35 13.48
N GLU A 464 18.52 -17.48 14.03
CA GLU A 464 18.31 -17.86 15.42
C GLU A 464 19.04 -16.93 16.39
N THR A 465 20.32 -16.61 16.11
CA THR A 465 21.11 -15.70 16.95
C THR A 465 20.50 -14.30 16.99
N VAL A 466 20.05 -13.79 15.84
CA VAL A 466 19.34 -12.51 15.74
C VAL A 466 18.00 -12.57 16.46
N LEU A 467 17.23 -13.65 16.31
CA LEU A 467 15.94 -13.82 17.00
C LEU A 467 16.12 -13.75 18.52
N ASN A 468 17.07 -14.53 19.06
CA ASN A 468 17.38 -14.55 20.49
C ASN A 468 17.81 -13.16 21.00
N GLN A 469 18.60 -12.43 20.21
CA GLN A 469 19.02 -11.06 20.55
C GLN A 469 17.83 -10.10 20.60
N VAL A 470 16.93 -10.14 19.61
CA VAL A 470 15.75 -9.25 19.57
C VAL A 470 14.75 -9.62 20.67
N GLU A 471 14.54 -10.90 20.96
CA GLU A 471 13.66 -11.35 22.04
C GLU A 471 14.16 -10.92 23.43
N LEU A 472 15.48 -10.93 23.65
CA LEU A 472 16.08 -10.40 24.86
C LEU A 472 15.78 -8.90 24.99
N CYS A 473 16.07 -8.12 23.95
CA CYS A 473 15.77 -6.68 23.93
C CYS A 473 14.26 -6.39 24.09
N TYR A 474 13.39 -7.23 23.52
CA TYR A 474 11.94 -7.12 23.70
C TYR A 474 11.53 -7.31 25.16
N LYS A 475 12.07 -8.31 25.86
CA LYS A 475 11.78 -8.56 27.28
C LYS A 475 12.27 -7.40 28.15
N GLU A 476 13.45 -6.87 27.88
CA GLU A 476 13.99 -5.68 28.57
C GLU A 476 13.09 -4.46 28.35
N ALA A 477 12.74 -4.15 27.09
CA ALA A 477 11.87 -3.03 26.77
C ALA A 477 10.46 -3.17 27.39
N GLY A 478 9.94 -4.39 27.46
CA GLY A 478 8.67 -4.71 28.11
C GLY A 478 8.71 -4.52 29.62
N SER A 479 9.84 -4.83 30.27
CA SER A 479 10.01 -4.58 31.72
C SER A 479 9.99 -3.09 32.06
N CYS A 480 10.36 -2.23 31.12
CA CYS A 480 10.36 -0.77 31.26
C CYS A 480 9.10 -0.08 30.69
N ASP A 481 8.10 -0.83 30.18
CA ASP A 481 6.94 -0.31 29.42
C ASP A 481 7.34 0.70 28.32
N HIS A 482 8.46 0.46 27.63
CA HIS A 482 9.02 1.42 26.69
C HIS A 482 8.30 1.37 25.32
N LEU A 483 8.12 2.52 24.67
CA LEU A 483 7.42 2.64 23.37
C LEU A 483 8.00 1.76 22.24
N LEU A 484 9.31 1.50 22.26
CA LEU A 484 9.98 0.64 21.27
C LEU A 484 9.63 -0.85 21.40
N MET A 485 8.99 -1.26 22.50
CA MET A 485 8.55 -2.65 22.69
C MET A 485 7.71 -3.14 21.51
N GLY A 486 6.83 -2.28 20.97
CA GLY A 486 6.00 -2.62 19.81
C GLY A 486 6.82 -2.94 18.57
N GLN A 487 7.86 -2.14 18.28
CA GLN A 487 8.74 -2.38 17.13
C GLN A 487 9.57 -3.66 17.30
N LEU A 488 10.13 -3.87 18.49
CA LEU A 488 10.93 -5.07 18.79
C LEU A 488 10.10 -6.34 18.63
N TYR A 489 8.83 -6.30 19.07
CA TYR A 489 7.88 -7.39 18.86
C TYR A 489 7.53 -7.62 17.37
N GLU A 490 7.31 -6.54 16.61
CA GLU A 490 7.06 -6.66 15.17
C GLU A 490 8.27 -7.28 14.45
N VAL A 491 9.49 -6.83 14.78
CA VAL A 491 10.72 -7.35 14.18
C VAL A 491 10.97 -8.80 14.59
N SER A 492 10.76 -9.17 15.86
CA SER A 492 10.93 -10.55 16.32
C SER A 492 9.98 -11.50 15.58
N MET A 493 8.72 -11.10 15.38
CA MET A 493 7.74 -11.88 14.62
C MET A 493 8.19 -12.11 13.16
N HIS A 494 8.74 -11.10 12.49
CA HIS A 494 9.22 -11.24 11.11
C HIS A 494 10.47 -12.12 11.01
N VAL A 495 11.42 -11.98 11.95
CA VAL A 495 12.60 -12.87 12.01
C VAL A 495 12.16 -14.31 12.29
N HIS A 496 11.22 -14.49 13.22
CA HIS A 496 10.69 -15.80 13.58
C HIS A 496 10.00 -16.49 12.39
N GLU A 497 9.17 -15.77 11.63
CA GLU A 497 8.53 -16.31 10.42
C GLU A 497 9.58 -16.77 9.40
N LEU A 498 10.62 -15.97 9.15
CA LEU A 498 11.71 -16.33 8.24
C LEU A 498 12.56 -17.49 8.75
N TYR A 499 12.77 -17.57 10.06
CA TYR A 499 13.47 -18.69 10.70
C TYR A 499 12.69 -19.99 10.52
N VAL A 500 11.38 -20.00 10.82
CA VAL A 500 10.52 -21.17 10.62
C VAL A 500 10.49 -21.60 9.16
N GLU A 501 10.39 -20.65 8.22
CA GLU A 501 10.45 -20.96 6.79
C GLU A 501 11.81 -21.54 6.39
N ALA A 502 12.92 -21.00 6.91
CA ALA A 502 14.27 -21.49 6.63
C ALA A 502 14.48 -22.91 7.19
N VAL A 503 14.03 -23.18 8.41
CA VAL A 503 14.11 -24.51 9.05
C VAL A 503 13.27 -25.53 8.29
N ALA A 504 12.07 -25.14 7.82
CA ALA A 504 11.20 -26.02 7.06
C ALA A 504 11.73 -26.33 5.65
N SER A 505 12.39 -25.36 5.01
CA SER A 505 12.84 -25.45 3.61
C SER A 505 14.31 -25.84 3.43
N SER A 506 15.13 -25.77 4.48
CA SER A 506 16.56 -26.10 4.42
C SER A 506 16.78 -27.61 4.55
N PRO A 507 17.26 -28.29 3.48
CA PRO A 507 17.68 -29.69 3.58
C PRO A 507 18.93 -29.85 4.47
N PHE A 508 19.74 -28.80 4.60
CA PHE A 508 20.97 -28.79 5.39
C PHE A 508 20.72 -28.84 6.90
N HIS A 509 19.58 -28.33 7.36
CA HIS A 509 19.20 -28.43 8.78
C HIS A 509 18.76 -29.85 9.16
N ARG A 510 18.08 -30.57 8.25
CA ARG A 510 17.59 -31.94 8.50
C ARG A 510 18.66 -33.01 8.36
N ILE A 511 19.62 -32.82 7.46
CA ILE A 511 20.63 -33.83 7.12
C ILE A 511 21.97 -33.57 7.87
N GLY A 512 22.10 -32.39 8.49
CA GLY A 512 23.37 -31.91 9.03
C GLY A 512 24.29 -31.43 7.90
N PHE A 513 25.12 -30.43 8.16
CA PHE A 513 26.10 -29.94 7.19
C PHE A 513 27.19 -31.01 6.95
N PRO A 514 27.35 -31.57 5.73
CA PRO A 514 28.50 -32.40 5.42
C PRO A 514 29.72 -31.49 5.28
N ALA A 515 30.39 -31.21 6.41
CA ALA A 515 31.54 -30.32 6.48
C ALA A 515 32.64 -30.74 5.48
N ASN A 516 32.82 -32.05 5.27
CA ASN A 516 33.81 -32.59 4.35
C ASN A 516 33.52 -32.23 2.88
N ASP A 517 32.28 -32.41 2.41
CA ASP A 517 31.90 -32.12 1.02
C ASP A 517 31.97 -30.62 0.70
N MET A 518 31.69 -29.76 1.69
CA MET A 518 31.85 -28.32 1.55
C MET A 518 33.32 -27.88 1.56
N THR A 519 34.20 -28.51 2.34
CA THR A 519 35.64 -28.23 2.27
C THR A 519 36.23 -28.65 0.92
N GLU A 520 35.72 -29.74 0.34
CA GLU A 520 36.09 -30.15 -1.01
C GLU A 520 35.57 -29.16 -2.05
N LEU A 521 34.30 -28.72 -1.95
CA LEU A 521 33.71 -27.74 -2.85
C LEU A 521 34.39 -26.37 -2.74
N THR A 522 34.66 -25.88 -1.54
CA THR A 522 35.43 -24.63 -1.34
C THR A 522 36.85 -24.78 -1.85
N GLY A 523 37.51 -25.92 -1.63
CA GLY A 523 38.80 -26.23 -2.25
C GLY A 523 38.76 -26.17 -3.78
N VAL A 524 37.73 -26.74 -4.41
CA VAL A 524 37.53 -26.70 -5.86
C VAL A 524 37.25 -25.28 -6.37
N LEU A 525 36.45 -24.49 -5.63
CA LEU A 525 36.14 -23.11 -5.96
C LEU A 525 37.35 -22.18 -5.79
N GLN A 526 38.15 -22.38 -4.74
CA GLN A 526 39.41 -21.67 -4.50
C GLN A 526 40.40 -21.98 -5.63
N ARG A 527 40.60 -23.26 -5.98
CA ARG A 527 41.42 -23.66 -7.12
C ARG A 527 40.92 -23.07 -8.44
N ARG A 528 39.60 -22.96 -8.64
CA ARG A 528 39.02 -22.29 -9.82
C ARG A 528 39.29 -20.79 -9.82
N LYS A 529 39.18 -20.12 -8.67
CA LYS A 529 39.49 -18.70 -8.50
C LYS A 529 40.96 -18.42 -8.77
N ASP A 530 41.85 -19.25 -8.24
CA ASP A 530 43.30 -19.14 -8.43
C ASP A 530 43.68 -19.40 -9.90
N ARG A 531 43.09 -20.40 -10.53
CA ARG A 531 43.23 -20.63 -11.98
C ARG A 531 42.70 -19.47 -12.81
N GLN A 532 41.61 -18.83 -12.39
CA GLN A 532 41.10 -17.64 -13.06
C GLN A 532 42.00 -16.42 -12.87
N LEU A 533 42.70 -16.32 -11.72
CA LEU A 533 43.69 -15.28 -11.44
C LEU A 533 44.92 -15.37 -12.35
N LEU A 534 45.34 -16.58 -12.71
CA LEU A 534 46.45 -16.86 -13.64
C LEU A 534 46.12 -16.57 -15.12
N LEU A 535 44.85 -16.36 -15.47
CA LEU A 535 44.44 -16.05 -16.84
C LEU A 535 44.55 -14.55 -17.13
N THR A 536 45.15 -14.20 -18.28
CA THR A 536 45.21 -12.83 -18.79
C THR A 536 43.81 -12.21 -18.96
N SER A 537 43.70 -10.90 -18.76
CA SER A 537 42.40 -10.18 -18.69
C SER A 537 41.52 -10.32 -19.93
N ARG A 538 42.13 -10.55 -21.10
CA ARG A 538 41.44 -10.81 -22.38
C ARG A 538 40.79 -12.20 -22.39
N THR A 539 41.52 -13.20 -21.92
CA THR A 539 41.08 -14.60 -21.83
C THR A 539 39.97 -14.75 -20.79
N ARG A 540 40.09 -14.08 -19.63
CA ARG A 540 39.02 -14.05 -18.61
C ARG A 540 37.73 -13.44 -19.13
N ARG A 541 37.80 -12.39 -19.95
CA ARG A 541 36.62 -11.78 -20.61
C ARG A 541 35.96 -12.72 -21.61
N VAL A 542 36.74 -13.44 -22.42
CA VAL A 542 36.23 -14.43 -23.37
C VAL A 542 35.60 -15.62 -22.63
N LEU A 543 36.24 -16.12 -21.57
CA LEU A 543 35.74 -17.23 -20.77
C LEU A 543 34.47 -16.86 -20.01
N ASN A 544 34.37 -15.64 -19.48
CA ASN A 544 33.14 -15.14 -18.87
C ASN A 544 32.03 -14.95 -19.91
N LYS A 545 32.33 -14.44 -21.10
CA LYS A 545 31.35 -14.36 -22.21
C LYS A 545 30.88 -15.75 -22.66
N LEU A 546 31.78 -16.74 -22.73
CA LEU A 546 31.45 -18.13 -23.03
C LEU A 546 30.64 -18.79 -21.92
N ASN A 547 30.96 -18.55 -20.65
CA ASN A 547 30.19 -19.06 -19.51
C ASN A 547 28.82 -18.39 -19.40
N ILE A 548 28.69 -17.11 -19.77
CA ILE A 548 27.40 -16.42 -19.90
C ILE A 548 26.62 -16.97 -21.09
N ALA A 549 27.27 -17.20 -22.25
CA ALA A 549 26.62 -17.81 -23.41
C ALA A 549 26.17 -19.26 -23.14
N ARG A 550 26.97 -20.02 -22.36
CA ARG A 550 26.66 -21.39 -21.94
C ARG A 550 25.61 -21.44 -20.83
N SER A 551 25.59 -20.46 -19.92
CA SER A 551 24.50 -20.35 -18.94
C SER A 551 23.22 -19.82 -19.57
N TRP A 552 23.31 -19.06 -20.66
CA TRP A 552 22.17 -18.68 -21.51
C TRP A 552 21.66 -19.85 -22.33
N SER A 553 22.53 -20.73 -22.86
CA SER A 553 22.08 -21.95 -23.53
C SER A 553 21.44 -22.95 -22.55
N HIS A 554 21.91 -22.98 -21.29
CA HIS A 554 21.25 -23.73 -20.22
C HIS A 554 19.97 -23.06 -19.70
N ARG A 555 19.88 -21.72 -19.58
CA ARG A 555 18.63 -21.03 -19.24
C ARG A 555 17.57 -21.11 -20.35
N ALA A 556 17.99 -21.13 -21.62
CA ALA A 556 17.12 -21.42 -22.75
C ALA A 556 16.61 -22.88 -22.74
N ARG A 557 17.31 -23.80 -22.05
CA ARG A 557 16.86 -25.17 -21.81
C ARG A 557 16.06 -25.37 -20.52
N SER A 558 16.08 -24.43 -19.58
CA SER A 558 15.38 -24.59 -18.29
C SER A 558 14.12 -23.73 -18.15
N TYR A 559 13.75 -22.96 -19.16
CA TYR A 559 12.46 -22.24 -19.23
C TYR A 559 11.85 -22.18 -20.64
N ALA A 560 12.30 -23.06 -21.56
CA ALA A 560 11.42 -23.49 -22.61
C ALA A 560 10.50 -24.54 -21.96
N PHE A 561 9.21 -24.22 -21.86
CA PHE A 561 8.16 -25.22 -21.71
C PHE A 561 8.39 -26.20 -22.88
N GLU A 562 9.13 -27.28 -22.63
CA GLU A 562 9.31 -28.33 -23.62
C GLU A 562 7.90 -28.83 -23.89
N ASN A 563 7.47 -28.49 -25.09
CA ASN A 563 6.24 -28.86 -25.73
C ASN A 563 6.24 -30.40 -25.84
N THR A 564 5.97 -31.05 -24.70
CA THR A 564 6.01 -32.51 -24.50
C THR A 564 4.77 -33.19 -25.08
N GLY A 565 4.01 -32.50 -25.93
CA GLY A 565 2.88 -33.05 -26.68
C GLY A 565 3.22 -33.54 -28.08
N TRP A 566 4.32 -33.09 -28.71
CA TRP A 566 4.53 -33.35 -30.15
C TRP A 566 5.59 -34.39 -30.49
N SER A 567 6.51 -34.73 -29.58
CA SER A 567 7.46 -35.83 -29.76
C SER A 567 7.05 -37.13 -29.05
N ARG A 568 6.05 -37.10 -28.16
CA ARG A 568 5.58 -38.28 -27.42
C ARG A 568 4.62 -39.16 -28.23
N ALA A 569 4.01 -38.60 -29.28
CA ALA A 569 3.09 -39.30 -30.17
C ALA A 569 3.77 -40.25 -31.20
N ARG A 570 5.10 -40.43 -31.15
CA ARG A 570 5.81 -41.25 -32.15
C ARG A 570 6.66 -42.41 -31.61
N THR A 571 6.58 -42.72 -30.32
CA THR A 571 7.33 -43.84 -29.73
C THR A 571 6.57 -44.49 -28.56
N ALA A 572 5.56 -45.33 -28.87
CA ALA A 572 4.95 -46.28 -27.93
C ALA A 572 4.16 -47.41 -28.65
N VAL A 573 4.60 -47.87 -29.82
CA VAL A 573 3.81 -48.79 -30.66
C VAL A 573 3.66 -50.20 -30.04
N GLY A 574 4.61 -50.65 -29.20
CA GLY A 574 4.56 -51.98 -28.57
C GLY A 574 3.63 -52.07 -27.37
N VAL A 575 3.84 -51.19 -26.37
CA VAL A 575 3.07 -51.20 -25.11
C VAL A 575 1.61 -50.79 -25.34
N GLN A 576 1.35 -49.81 -26.21
CA GLN A 576 -0.02 -49.39 -26.53
C GLN A 576 -0.79 -50.52 -27.22
N LYS A 577 -0.19 -51.25 -28.17
CA LYS A 577 -0.83 -52.41 -28.82
C LYS A 577 -1.19 -53.53 -27.85
N PHE A 578 -0.34 -53.80 -26.85
CA PHE A 578 -0.65 -54.77 -25.80
C PHE A 578 -1.87 -54.31 -24.97
N LEU A 579 -1.86 -53.05 -24.54
CA LEU A 579 -2.94 -52.49 -23.73
C LEU A 579 -4.26 -52.41 -24.49
N ASP A 580 -4.23 -52.09 -25.79
CA ASP A 580 -5.41 -52.08 -26.65
C ASP A 580 -5.97 -53.51 -26.80
N ALA A 581 -5.12 -54.52 -27.01
CA ALA A 581 -5.52 -55.93 -27.13
C ALA A 581 -6.13 -56.51 -25.83
N GLU A 582 -5.56 -56.15 -24.66
CA GLU A 582 -6.11 -56.52 -23.34
C GLU A 582 -7.40 -55.78 -23.01
N SER A 583 -7.50 -54.50 -23.38
CA SER A 583 -8.72 -53.73 -23.22
C SER A 583 -9.87 -54.32 -24.04
N ASP A 584 -9.60 -54.75 -25.28
CA ASP A 584 -10.61 -55.36 -26.15
C ASP A 584 -11.02 -56.76 -25.68
N SER A 585 -10.09 -57.56 -25.13
CA SER A 585 -10.40 -58.89 -24.58
C SER A 585 -11.27 -58.83 -23.32
N HIS A 586 -11.09 -57.78 -22.50
CA HIS A 586 -11.85 -57.58 -21.25
C HIS A 586 -13.11 -56.71 -21.40
N GLN A 587 -13.34 -56.04 -22.54
CA GLN A 587 -14.61 -55.36 -22.83
C GLN A 587 -15.72 -56.33 -23.28
N ALA A 588 -15.38 -57.51 -23.79
CA ALA A 588 -16.35 -58.52 -24.23
C ALA A 588 -16.90 -59.41 -23.08
N GLY A 589 -16.26 -59.39 -21.91
CA GLY A 589 -16.69 -60.13 -20.71
C GLY A 589 -17.27 -59.19 -19.66
N SER A 590 -18.48 -59.48 -19.18
CA SER A 590 -19.10 -58.78 -18.05
C SER A 590 -18.11 -58.62 -16.88
N ALA A 591 -17.94 -57.39 -16.39
CA ALA A 591 -17.06 -57.05 -15.28
C ALA A 591 -17.22 -58.03 -14.09
N PRO A 592 -16.13 -58.64 -13.58
CA PRO A 592 -16.22 -59.50 -12.41
C PRO A 592 -16.59 -58.65 -11.19
N ALA A 593 -17.82 -58.81 -10.71
CA ALA A 593 -18.30 -58.24 -9.46
C ALA A 593 -17.68 -59.04 -8.29
N THR A 594 -16.46 -58.69 -7.92
CA THR A 594 -15.77 -59.22 -6.73
C THR A 594 -15.21 -58.07 -5.88
N THR A 595 -15.34 -58.20 -4.56
CA THR A 595 -15.09 -57.15 -3.55
C THR A 595 -13.62 -56.88 -3.22
N ASP A 596 -12.66 -57.57 -3.86
CA ASP A 596 -11.24 -57.59 -3.45
C ASP A 596 -10.33 -56.68 -4.30
N TRP A 597 -10.79 -55.46 -4.58
CA TRP A 597 -9.97 -54.43 -5.23
C TRP A 597 -9.23 -53.59 -4.19
N LYS A 598 -7.90 -53.63 -4.21
CA LYS A 598 -7.04 -52.77 -3.39
C LYS A 598 -6.74 -51.48 -4.17
N ALA A 599 -6.95 -50.33 -3.53
CA ALA A 599 -6.63 -49.03 -4.13
C ALA A 599 -5.11 -48.84 -4.25
N VAL A 600 -4.68 -48.33 -5.40
CA VAL A 600 -3.26 -48.08 -5.72
C VAL A 600 -3.05 -46.57 -5.92
N ASN A 601 -3.86 -45.94 -6.77
CA ASN A 601 -3.84 -44.50 -7.09
C ASN A 601 -2.43 -43.94 -7.36
N SER A 602 -1.65 -44.65 -8.18
CA SER A 602 -0.26 -44.33 -8.49
C SER A 602 -0.03 -44.21 -9.98
N VAL A 603 0.99 -43.44 -10.37
CA VAL A 603 1.39 -43.30 -11.77
C VAL A 603 2.56 -44.22 -12.04
N PHE A 604 2.38 -45.13 -12.99
CA PHE A 604 3.39 -46.10 -13.42
C PHE A 604 3.92 -45.74 -14.80
N SER A 605 5.22 -45.96 -15.02
CA SER A 605 5.80 -46.04 -16.36
C SER A 605 6.00 -47.49 -16.75
N LEU A 606 5.37 -47.90 -17.85
CA LEU A 606 5.51 -49.24 -18.42
C LEU A 606 6.49 -49.19 -19.58
N LYS A 607 7.43 -50.14 -19.60
CA LYS A 607 8.48 -50.25 -20.62
C LYS A 607 8.59 -51.68 -21.11
N CYS A 608 8.65 -51.87 -22.43
CA CYS A 608 9.01 -53.15 -23.04
C CYS A 608 10.50 -53.12 -23.43
N PRO A 609 11.31 -54.13 -23.05
CA PRO A 609 12.75 -54.13 -23.28
C PRO A 609 13.13 -54.30 -24.76
N GLU A 610 12.28 -54.89 -25.60
CA GLU A 610 12.60 -55.18 -27.01
C GLU A 610 12.53 -53.96 -27.92
N THR A 611 11.79 -52.91 -27.53
CA THR A 611 11.69 -51.66 -28.29
C THR A 611 12.35 -50.53 -27.51
N LYS A 612 13.56 -50.14 -27.92
CA LYS A 612 14.46 -49.24 -27.17
C LYS A 612 13.91 -47.86 -26.76
N ASP A 613 12.71 -47.46 -27.18
CA ASP A 613 12.15 -46.12 -26.89
C ASP A 613 10.66 -46.08 -26.49
N SER A 614 10.02 -47.17 -26.07
CA SER A 614 8.59 -47.14 -25.68
C SER A 614 8.40 -47.18 -24.16
N GLU A 615 8.39 -46.01 -23.52
CA GLU A 615 7.93 -45.81 -22.14
C GLU A 615 6.55 -45.15 -22.16
N LEU A 616 5.53 -45.82 -21.61
CA LEU A 616 4.17 -45.32 -21.54
C LEU A 616 3.77 -45.05 -20.09
N LEU A 617 3.25 -43.85 -19.82
CA LEU A 617 2.75 -43.48 -18.50
C LEU A 617 1.27 -43.81 -18.37
N ILE A 618 0.92 -44.57 -17.34
CA ILE A 618 -0.47 -44.93 -17.03
C ILE A 618 -0.80 -44.58 -15.58
N SER A 619 -2.06 -44.26 -15.33
CA SER A 619 -2.58 -44.08 -13.96
C SER A 619 -3.22 -45.39 -13.51
N VAL A 620 -2.63 -46.04 -12.51
CA VAL A 620 -3.14 -47.28 -11.93
C VAL A 620 -4.02 -46.95 -10.73
N LEU A 621 -5.30 -47.30 -10.85
CA LEU A 621 -6.34 -46.94 -9.89
C LEU A 621 -6.45 -48.00 -8.79
N ALA A 622 -6.52 -49.27 -9.19
CA ALA A 622 -6.69 -50.39 -8.28
C ALA A 622 -6.07 -51.67 -8.84
N TRP A 623 -5.81 -52.64 -7.97
CA TRP A 623 -5.32 -53.97 -8.32
C TRP A 623 -6.06 -55.02 -7.49
N SER A 624 -6.34 -56.16 -8.11
CA SER A 624 -6.87 -57.34 -7.44
C SER A 624 -5.89 -58.50 -7.53
N GLU A 625 -5.48 -58.99 -6.36
CA GLU A 625 -4.53 -60.09 -6.21
C GLU A 625 -5.14 -61.44 -6.63
N SER A 626 -6.43 -61.64 -6.37
CA SER A 626 -7.14 -62.89 -6.70
C SER A 626 -7.41 -63.05 -8.20
N LEU A 627 -7.53 -61.94 -8.93
CA LEU A 627 -7.77 -61.94 -10.38
C LEU A 627 -6.51 -61.71 -11.22
N ASP A 628 -5.39 -61.35 -10.59
CA ASP A 628 -4.14 -60.90 -11.25
C ASP A 628 -4.40 -59.77 -12.28
N LEU A 629 -5.37 -58.89 -11.98
CA LEU A 629 -5.84 -57.81 -12.86
C LEU A 629 -5.52 -56.43 -12.28
N VAL A 630 -5.09 -55.53 -13.15
CA VAL A 630 -4.83 -54.13 -12.82
C VAL A 630 -5.83 -53.23 -13.53
N LYS A 631 -6.48 -52.35 -12.76
CA LYS A 631 -7.41 -51.35 -13.25
C LYS A 631 -6.64 -50.05 -13.50
N TRP A 632 -6.68 -49.57 -14.73
CA TRP A 632 -5.90 -48.40 -15.15
C TRP A 632 -6.72 -47.47 -16.05
N CYS A 633 -6.21 -46.25 -16.19
CA CYS A 633 -6.67 -45.32 -17.22
C CYS A 633 -5.48 -44.65 -17.89
N ALA A 634 -5.63 -44.38 -19.18
CA ALA A 634 -4.67 -43.57 -19.92
C ALA A 634 -4.69 -42.13 -19.39
N MET A 635 -3.52 -41.52 -19.19
CA MET A 635 -3.44 -40.08 -18.96
C MET A 635 -3.85 -39.36 -20.25
N GLN A 636 -5.12 -38.98 -20.39
CA GLN A 636 -5.60 -38.22 -21.54
C GLN A 636 -5.01 -36.81 -21.59
N ASP A 637 -4.71 -36.34 -22.80
CA ASP A 637 -4.35 -34.96 -23.10
C ASP A 637 -5.42 -34.00 -22.57
N PHE A 638 -4.98 -32.99 -21.81
CA PHE A 638 -5.79 -32.00 -21.07
C PHE A 638 -6.76 -31.13 -21.90
N TYR A 639 -7.06 -31.47 -23.16
CA TYR A 639 -7.90 -30.67 -24.07
C TYR A 639 -9.24 -31.28 -24.48
N SER A 640 -9.64 -32.46 -23.98
CA SER A 640 -11.00 -32.99 -24.22
C SER A 640 -11.86 -32.95 -22.95
N VAL A 641 -12.57 -31.83 -22.76
CA VAL A 641 -13.59 -31.67 -21.71
C VAL A 641 -14.84 -32.44 -22.10
N GLY A 642 -15.25 -33.42 -21.28
CA GLY A 642 -16.62 -33.96 -21.31
C GLY A 642 -16.82 -35.47 -21.53
N LYS A 643 -15.77 -36.30 -21.60
CA LYS A 643 -15.91 -37.78 -21.55
C LYS A 643 -15.29 -38.31 -20.27
N SER A 644 -16.03 -39.12 -19.50
CA SER A 644 -15.47 -39.86 -18.35
C SER A 644 -14.35 -40.78 -18.84
N PRO A 645 -13.19 -40.84 -18.15
CA PRO A 645 -12.09 -41.70 -18.54
C PRO A 645 -12.58 -43.16 -18.55
N GLN A 646 -12.42 -43.84 -19.69
CA GLN A 646 -12.84 -45.22 -19.85
C GLN A 646 -11.88 -46.09 -19.04
N GLU A 647 -12.39 -46.74 -17.99
CA GLU A 647 -11.59 -47.62 -17.14
C GLU A 647 -11.29 -48.91 -17.92
N GLN A 648 -10.00 -49.24 -18.01
CA GLN A 648 -9.53 -50.42 -18.74
C GLN A 648 -8.80 -51.36 -17.77
N TYR A 649 -8.68 -52.63 -18.19
CA TYR A 649 -8.06 -53.69 -17.40
C TYR A 649 -6.94 -54.34 -18.22
N PHE A 650 -5.88 -54.78 -17.55
CA PHE A 650 -4.92 -55.72 -18.13
C PHE A 650 -4.50 -56.76 -17.09
N SER A 651 -4.15 -57.96 -17.56
CA SER A 651 -3.62 -59.03 -16.74
C SER A 651 -2.11 -58.88 -16.49
N LEU A 652 -1.69 -58.99 -15.23
CA LEU A 652 -0.29 -59.03 -14.82
C LEU A 652 0.42 -60.29 -15.33
N LYS A 653 -0.29 -61.41 -15.49
CA LYS A 653 0.23 -62.63 -16.11
C LYS A 653 0.60 -62.41 -17.58
N ASN A 654 -0.31 -61.80 -18.35
CA ASN A 654 -0.07 -61.53 -19.77
C ASN A 654 1.00 -60.43 -19.95
N ALA A 655 1.01 -59.42 -19.08
CA ALA A 655 2.06 -58.40 -19.08
C ALA A 655 3.47 -58.99 -18.87
N ARG A 656 3.59 -60.01 -18.01
CA ARG A 656 4.84 -60.76 -17.81
C ARG A 656 5.24 -61.59 -19.02
N GLN A 657 4.28 -62.28 -19.66
CA GLN A 657 4.54 -63.04 -20.89
C GLN A 657 5.01 -62.14 -22.03
N PHE A 658 4.51 -60.90 -22.08
CA PHE A 658 4.96 -59.86 -23.01
C PHE A 658 6.24 -59.12 -22.58
N GLY A 659 6.84 -59.47 -21.43
CA GLY A 659 8.10 -58.88 -20.94
C GLY A 659 7.99 -57.43 -20.46
N ILE A 660 6.81 -56.96 -20.07
CA ILE A 660 6.58 -55.56 -19.67
C ILE A 660 7.14 -55.31 -18.26
N GLN A 661 8.01 -54.30 -18.13
CA GLN A 661 8.56 -53.84 -16.86
C GLN A 661 7.88 -52.55 -16.41
N GLY A 662 7.61 -52.41 -15.11
CA GLY A 662 6.98 -51.23 -14.52
C GLY A 662 7.90 -50.45 -13.59
N GLY A 663 7.88 -49.11 -13.66
CA GLY A 663 8.49 -48.19 -12.70
C GLY A 663 7.44 -47.28 -12.05
N ILE A 664 7.57 -46.97 -10.76
CA ILE A 664 6.69 -45.99 -10.10
C ILE A 664 7.24 -44.58 -10.31
N VAL A 665 6.42 -43.70 -10.89
CA VAL A 665 6.75 -42.28 -11.11
C VAL A 665 6.16 -41.40 -9.99
N SER A 666 4.96 -41.75 -9.51
CA SER A 666 4.32 -41.10 -8.38
C SER A 666 3.55 -42.13 -7.57
N CYS A 667 3.76 -42.13 -6.26
CA CYS A 667 3.23 -43.15 -5.35
C CYS A 667 2.06 -42.57 -4.54
N GLY A 668 0.87 -43.14 -4.71
CA GLY A 668 -0.31 -42.87 -3.90
C GLY A 668 -0.32 -43.75 -2.65
N VAL A 669 -0.65 -45.04 -2.80
CA VAL A 669 -0.63 -46.01 -1.69
C VAL A 669 0.62 -46.90 -1.81
N ALA A 670 1.60 -46.69 -0.92
CA ALA A 670 2.92 -47.33 -1.01
C ALA A 670 2.86 -48.85 -1.10
N ASP A 671 2.20 -49.52 -0.15
CA ASP A 671 2.18 -50.99 -0.06
C ASP A 671 1.55 -51.64 -1.30
N SER A 672 0.41 -51.12 -1.76
CA SER A 672 -0.27 -51.60 -2.97
C SER A 672 0.56 -51.34 -4.24
N SER A 673 1.26 -50.20 -4.30
CA SER A 673 2.07 -49.82 -5.48
C SER A 673 3.31 -50.69 -5.60
N PHE A 674 3.99 -50.94 -4.48
CA PHE A 674 5.15 -51.84 -4.44
C PHE A 674 4.76 -53.28 -4.76
N ALA A 675 3.60 -53.73 -4.30
CA ALA A 675 3.14 -55.09 -4.58
C ALA A 675 2.76 -55.30 -6.07
N VAL A 676 2.18 -54.30 -6.75
CA VAL A 676 2.01 -54.32 -8.22
C VAL A 676 3.36 -54.35 -8.95
N LEU A 677 4.33 -53.55 -8.50
CA LEU A 677 5.66 -53.51 -9.10
C LEU A 677 6.44 -54.82 -8.87
N GLN A 678 6.28 -55.42 -7.70
CA GLN A 678 6.81 -56.75 -7.37
C GLN A 678 6.16 -57.83 -8.25
N ALA A 679 4.84 -57.81 -8.43
CA ALA A 679 4.14 -58.74 -9.32
C ALA A 679 4.62 -58.66 -10.77
N LEU A 680 4.95 -57.47 -11.28
CA LEU A 680 5.51 -57.26 -12.62
C LEU A 680 6.98 -57.71 -12.76
N SER A 681 7.73 -57.82 -11.66
CA SER A 681 9.17 -58.16 -11.65
C SER A 681 9.47 -59.62 -11.34
N ILE A 682 8.49 -60.40 -10.88
CA ILE A 682 8.66 -61.85 -10.69
C ILE A 682 8.72 -62.53 -12.06
N GLY A 683 9.93 -62.94 -12.46
CA GLY A 683 10.20 -63.62 -13.72
C GLY A 683 9.47 -64.97 -13.84
N VAL A 684 9.10 -65.31 -15.08
CA VAL A 684 8.57 -66.63 -15.43
C VAL A 684 9.63 -67.68 -15.06
N THR A 685 9.32 -68.52 -14.07
CA THR A 685 10.12 -69.71 -13.77
C THR A 685 9.88 -70.75 -14.86
N GLU A 686 10.92 -71.49 -15.25
CA GLU A 686 11.03 -72.45 -16.37
C GLU A 686 10.03 -73.64 -16.37
N SER A 687 8.92 -73.57 -15.62
CA SER A 687 7.96 -74.69 -15.48
C SER A 687 6.69 -74.57 -16.35
N ASP A 688 6.40 -73.42 -16.97
CA ASP A 688 5.26 -73.26 -17.89
C ASP A 688 5.65 -73.31 -19.39
N ALA A 689 6.94 -73.38 -19.71
CA ALA A 689 7.45 -73.43 -21.09
C ALA A 689 7.34 -74.83 -21.75
N LEU A 690 6.73 -75.81 -21.08
CA LEU A 690 6.70 -77.22 -21.49
C LEU A 690 5.30 -77.73 -21.90
N LEU A 691 4.31 -76.85 -22.08
CA LEU A 691 2.94 -77.23 -22.49
C LEU A 691 2.40 -76.57 -23.75
N ALA A 692 3.25 -75.91 -24.56
CA ALA A 692 2.83 -75.40 -25.88
C ALA A 692 3.85 -75.69 -27.00
N SER A 693 4.63 -76.76 -26.84
CA SER A 693 5.34 -77.41 -27.94
C SER A 693 4.61 -78.71 -28.29
N THR A 694 3.58 -78.62 -29.13
CA THR A 694 3.08 -79.73 -29.97
C THR A 694 2.07 -79.15 -30.94
N ASP A 695 2.34 -79.36 -32.23
CA ASP A 695 1.56 -79.10 -33.46
C ASP A 695 2.44 -78.30 -34.44
N ASP A 696 3.37 -78.97 -35.16
CA ASP A 696 3.18 -79.48 -36.55
C ASP A 696 2.97 -78.36 -37.59
N GLU A 697 3.51 -78.36 -38.80
CA GLU A 697 4.55 -79.11 -39.51
C GLU A 697 4.74 -78.36 -40.85
N MET A 698 5.92 -78.51 -41.47
CA MET A 698 6.21 -78.41 -42.92
C MET A 698 5.47 -77.41 -43.85
N LEU A 699 6.24 -76.56 -44.54
CA LEU A 699 6.44 -76.63 -46.01
C LEU A 699 7.29 -75.43 -46.51
N ARG A 700 8.48 -75.71 -47.04
CA ARG A 700 9.16 -74.82 -48.02
C ARG A 700 8.45 -74.95 -49.37
N PRO A 701 8.45 -73.89 -50.21
CA PRO A 701 9.43 -73.89 -51.30
C PRO A 701 9.98 -72.50 -51.71
N ASN A 702 11.19 -72.56 -52.29
CA ASN A 702 11.76 -71.78 -53.40
C ASN A 702 11.85 -70.24 -53.33
N THR A 703 13.09 -69.75 -53.42
CA THR A 703 13.45 -68.51 -54.12
C THR A 703 13.28 -68.68 -55.64
N PRO A 704 13.03 -67.59 -56.41
CA PRO A 704 14.15 -66.95 -57.11
C PRO A 704 14.05 -65.41 -57.26
N ALA A 705 15.25 -64.79 -57.23
CA ALA A 705 15.83 -63.78 -58.13
C ALA A 705 15.04 -62.57 -58.72
N LEU A 706 15.78 -61.44 -58.69
CA LEU A 706 15.93 -60.37 -59.70
C LEU A 706 14.80 -59.36 -59.94
N LEU A 707 14.99 -58.15 -59.40
CA LEU A 707 15.43 -56.95 -60.15
C LEU A 707 16.00 -55.90 -59.19
#